data_AF-A0A418DDE8-F1
#
_entry.id   AF-A0A418DDE8-F1
#
_cell.length_a   1.000
_cell.length_b   1.000
_cell.length_c   1.000
_cell.angle_alpha   90.00
_cell.angle_beta   90.00
_cell.angle_gamma   90.00
#
_symmetry.space_group_name_H-M   'P 1'
#
loop_
_entity.id
_entity.type
_entity.pdbx_description
1 polymer ?
#
loop_
_entity_poly.entity_id
_entity_poly.type
_entity_poly.pdbx_seq_one_letter_code
_entity_poly.pdbx_strand_id
1 'polypeptide(L)'
;MQSLDRAESWRCSACSADNMPATTSCAQCNQPQGIVATTTGSAKSQLEPRQNLTEISSVFLELVQAGDVPKLTKLVETVSARPLLNSFGKEGTALAVACRYNHLPMVWYLVHTIGMSLASKVNASDDTALHVAARHGHMDIVAQIAPFVHLGVKNLDGHTAMCVACVEDQVSIVNFLVETYPANYPELLPFLHLAVQSSARQVLATLLPRAKTTLREDKTLLQRAIQLKDQRMCMQLLKEGATSTGLDSNSVQYIHSILYPRAAAPLDQDSKPSSTPHLDTKDVSKVSEMSRPLVPTTACTTDTSTRTISPSLPPLGVATPADKSERGKVKLAIGQHSDWGTVLKQHVPASDVAAAKNFQREFARLQRKQVGRTNALVRFVGTDDADAVMLYEPPGVALSRAGESPQPQPFAEYASQKKSWSDVGFLHDIAEAVAFLHESGRAHGAIHSAHCFVDPLNGGGKLLVAYKGVASSTAFAAPETRQVGGGGFDAYAADVYSLGLVFLSVPGLNVTYAARELVQAMTSVQPAHRPKMAEVLSHPTWWSTKKQLLYIQSIATYAADHSRIARIRSLTSPNWQAKLPPVVLAGTNLHRTYNHTVFALVRYIRNFKEHGRDHSSDMWLALHGAIGGDNRRVVDVTNLEFQEQCLASFVAQTYPTLVVDLWRVIGSLE
;
A
#
# COMPACT_ATOMS: atom_id res chain seq x y z
N MET A 1 62.91 25.66 20.62
CA MET A 1 63.77 24.45 20.61
C MET A 1 62.91 23.25 20.25
N GLN A 2 63.13 22.73 19.03
CA GLN A 2 62.87 21.40 18.44
C GLN A 2 61.67 20.52 18.89
N SER A 3 60.77 20.22 17.94
CA SER A 3 60.38 18.86 17.47
C SER A 3 59.40 18.98 16.27
N LEU A 4 59.88 19.06 15.03
CA LEU A 4 59.97 17.97 14.02
C LEU A 4 58.62 17.40 13.54
N ASP A 5 58.07 18.01 12.49
CA ASP A 5 57.11 17.39 11.57
C ASP A 5 57.76 16.20 10.86
N ARG A 6 57.22 14.98 11.05
CA ARG A 6 57.52 13.83 10.19
C ARG A 6 56.42 13.73 9.15
N ALA A 7 56.67 14.27 7.96
CA ALA A 7 55.90 13.93 6.78
C ALA A 7 56.32 12.50 6.33
N GLU A 8 55.39 11.55 6.36
CA GLU A 8 55.68 10.15 6.04
C GLU A 8 55.93 9.97 4.53
N SER A 9 57.14 9.52 4.17
CA SER A 9 57.51 9.08 2.82
C SER A 9 56.84 7.75 2.46
N TRP A 10 56.57 7.52 1.18
CA TRP A 10 55.98 6.26 0.70
C TRP A 10 56.97 5.46 -0.13
N ARG A 11 56.92 4.13 -0.04
CA ARG A 11 57.85 3.23 -0.71
C ARG A 11 57.19 2.60 -1.93
N CYS A 12 57.83 2.68 -3.10
CA CYS A 12 57.29 2.16 -4.35
C CYS A 12 57.26 0.63 -4.32
N SER A 13 56.09 0.02 -4.53
CA SER A 13 55.95 -1.44 -4.53
C SER A 13 56.65 -2.14 -5.69
N ALA A 14 56.91 -1.45 -6.80
CA ALA A 14 57.53 -2.03 -7.99
C ALA A 14 59.07 -2.06 -7.94
N CYS A 15 59.71 -1.06 -7.31
CA CYS A 15 61.18 -0.94 -7.28
C CYS A 15 61.77 -0.70 -5.88
N SER A 16 60.92 -0.63 -4.84
CA SER A 16 61.28 -0.37 -3.44
C SER A 16 61.95 0.97 -3.14
N ALA A 17 61.93 1.93 -4.08
CA ALA A 17 62.45 3.28 -3.85
C ALA A 17 61.55 4.09 -2.91
N ASP A 18 62.14 4.85 -1.99
CA ASP A 18 61.44 5.75 -1.08
C ASP A 18 61.17 7.10 -1.76
N ASN A 19 59.92 7.55 -1.74
CA ASN A 19 59.43 8.75 -2.44
C ASN A 19 58.79 9.72 -1.46
N MET A 20 58.88 11.01 -1.77
CA MET A 20 58.29 12.08 -0.97
C MET A 20 56.75 12.04 -1.04
N PRO A 21 56.03 12.37 0.04
CA PRO A 21 54.57 12.25 0.12
C PRO A 21 53.79 13.04 -0.95
N ALA A 22 54.39 14.10 -1.50
CA ALA A 22 53.75 14.95 -2.52
C ALA A 22 53.83 14.37 -3.96
N THR A 23 54.49 13.23 -4.17
CA THR A 23 54.70 12.66 -5.51
C THR A 23 53.69 11.55 -5.83
N THR A 24 52.96 11.69 -6.94
CA THR A 24 51.91 10.76 -7.39
C THR A 24 52.43 9.56 -8.19
N SER A 25 53.71 9.58 -8.57
CA SER A 25 54.41 8.49 -9.26
C SER A 25 55.83 8.35 -8.73
N CYS A 26 56.37 7.13 -8.80
CA CYS A 26 57.71 6.85 -8.32
C CYS A 26 58.76 7.52 -9.20
N ALA A 27 59.67 8.29 -8.60
CA ALA A 27 60.74 9.00 -9.32
C ALA A 27 61.70 8.08 -10.09
N GLN A 28 61.76 6.79 -9.74
CA GLN A 28 62.73 5.84 -10.32
C GLN A 28 62.14 4.94 -11.41
N CYS A 29 60.86 4.56 -11.33
CA CYS A 29 60.22 3.67 -12.31
C CYS A 29 58.93 4.25 -12.93
N ASN A 30 58.56 5.47 -12.57
CA ASN A 30 57.37 6.20 -13.03
C ASN A 30 56.03 5.49 -12.79
N GLN A 31 55.99 4.46 -11.94
CA GLN A 31 54.76 3.77 -11.58
C GLN A 31 53.92 4.63 -10.63
N PRO A 32 52.60 4.79 -10.87
CA PRO A 32 51.72 5.57 -10.02
C PRO A 32 51.57 4.92 -8.63
N GLN A 33 51.30 5.73 -7.60
CA GLN A 33 50.94 5.22 -6.28
C GLN A 33 49.70 4.31 -6.40
N GLY A 34 49.89 3.01 -6.29
CA GLY A 34 48.83 2.03 -6.05
C GLY A 34 48.17 1.42 -7.29
N ILE A 35 48.89 0.61 -8.08
CA ILE A 35 48.30 -0.52 -8.82
C ILE A 35 49.31 -1.68 -8.86
N VAL A 36 48.96 -2.83 -8.26
CA VAL A 36 49.49 -4.15 -8.67
C VAL A 36 48.33 -5.12 -8.73
N ALA A 37 48.07 -5.64 -9.93
CA ALA A 37 47.28 -6.84 -10.15
C ALA A 37 48.21 -8.05 -10.07
N THR A 38 47.95 -8.99 -9.17
CA THR A 38 48.26 -10.42 -9.37
C THR A 38 47.45 -11.29 -8.40
N THR A 39 46.79 -12.28 -9.00
CA THR A 39 46.15 -13.47 -8.43
C THR A 39 47.05 -14.27 -7.48
N THR A 40 46.53 -14.67 -6.31
CA THR A 40 46.48 -16.06 -5.78
C THR A 40 46.04 -16.12 -4.30
N GLY A 41 44.99 -16.89 -4.00
CA GLY A 41 44.90 -17.81 -2.86
C GLY A 41 44.89 -17.29 -1.40
N SER A 42 43.68 -17.24 -0.82
CA SER A 42 43.31 -17.64 0.56
C SER A 42 43.64 -16.78 1.78
N ALA A 43 42.54 -16.43 2.46
CA ALA A 43 42.32 -16.24 3.90
C ALA A 43 42.62 -14.87 4.57
N LYS A 44 41.50 -14.27 5.01
CA LYS A 44 41.31 -13.34 6.14
C LYS A 44 41.89 -11.93 6.01
N SER A 45 41.03 -10.96 5.68
CA SER A 45 40.99 -9.66 6.36
C SER A 45 39.75 -8.84 5.96
N GLN A 46 39.09 -8.31 7.00
CA GLN A 46 38.48 -6.98 7.09
C GLN A 46 37.77 -6.40 5.85
N LEU A 47 36.43 -6.45 5.89
CA LEU A 47 35.58 -5.60 5.05
C LEU A 47 35.18 -4.35 5.85
N GLU A 48 35.73 -3.21 5.44
CA GLU A 48 35.27 -1.87 5.80
C GLU A 48 33.91 -1.56 5.14
N PRO A 49 32.91 -0.94 5.82
CA PRO A 49 31.66 -0.59 5.16
C PRO A 49 31.61 0.90 4.78
N ARG A 50 32.24 1.23 3.65
CA ARG A 50 31.67 2.18 2.69
C ARG A 50 31.32 1.40 1.43
N GLN A 51 30.30 0.54 1.52
CA GLN A 51 29.80 -0.19 0.36
C GLN A 51 28.65 0.58 -0.26
N ASN A 52 28.76 0.84 -1.57
CA ASN A 52 27.72 1.44 -2.38
C ASN A 52 26.40 0.67 -2.21
N LEU A 53 25.29 1.36 -1.94
CA LEU A 53 23.95 0.75 -1.84
C LEU A 53 23.58 -0.08 -3.09
N THR A 54 24.16 0.24 -4.24
CA THR A 54 24.01 -0.51 -5.51
C THR A 54 24.68 -1.87 -5.50
N GLU A 55 25.87 -2.00 -4.90
CA GLU A 55 26.61 -3.27 -4.80
C GLU A 55 25.95 -4.19 -3.76
N ILE A 56 25.46 -3.63 -2.65
CA ILE A 56 24.71 -4.42 -1.67
C ILE A 56 23.41 -4.93 -2.30
N SER A 57 22.67 -4.07 -3.02
CA SER A 57 21.43 -4.49 -3.69
C SER A 57 21.65 -5.56 -4.75
N SER A 58 22.78 -5.57 -5.47
CA SER A 58 23.09 -6.63 -6.44
C SER A 58 23.37 -7.96 -5.76
N VAL A 59 24.09 -7.96 -4.63
CA VAL A 59 24.35 -9.19 -3.86
C VAL A 59 23.04 -9.78 -3.31
N PHE A 60 22.13 -8.94 -2.79
CA PHE A 60 20.81 -9.40 -2.34
C PHE A 60 20.00 -10.02 -3.50
N LEU A 61 20.02 -9.40 -4.68
CA LEU A 61 19.35 -9.94 -5.87
C LEU A 61 19.94 -11.30 -6.27
N GLU A 62 21.26 -11.41 -6.35
CA GLU A 62 21.96 -12.66 -6.71
C GLU A 62 21.60 -13.81 -5.76
N LEU A 63 21.56 -13.56 -4.45
CA LEU A 63 21.20 -14.58 -3.46
C LEU A 63 19.73 -15.01 -3.58
N VAL A 64 18.82 -14.08 -3.86
CA VAL A 64 17.39 -14.39 -4.07
C VAL A 64 17.20 -15.18 -5.38
N GLN A 65 17.89 -14.81 -6.45
CA GLN A 65 17.88 -15.55 -7.73
C GLN A 65 18.47 -16.96 -7.57
N ALA A 66 19.53 -17.12 -6.79
CA ALA A 66 20.14 -18.40 -6.49
C ALA A 66 19.32 -19.26 -5.50
N GLY A 67 18.39 -18.66 -4.75
CA GLY A 67 17.61 -19.36 -3.74
C GLY A 67 18.42 -19.72 -2.48
N ASP A 68 19.57 -19.07 -2.24
CA ASP A 68 20.47 -19.38 -1.13
C ASP A 68 19.98 -18.73 0.18
N VAL A 69 18.97 -19.35 0.80
CA VAL A 69 18.39 -18.88 2.07
C VAL A 69 19.45 -18.77 3.18
N PRO A 70 20.36 -19.74 3.41
CA PRO A 70 21.35 -19.63 4.47
C PRO A 70 22.29 -18.43 4.32
N LYS A 71 22.82 -18.18 3.11
CA LYS A 71 23.68 -17.00 2.89
C LYS A 71 22.88 -15.71 2.99
N LEU A 72 21.63 -15.69 2.49
CA LEU A 72 20.77 -14.52 2.61
C LEU A 72 20.47 -14.20 4.07
N THR A 73 20.15 -15.19 4.90
CA THR A 73 19.91 -15.01 6.34
C THR A 73 21.11 -14.37 7.04
N LYS A 74 22.31 -14.90 6.78
CA LYS A 74 23.54 -14.34 7.35
C LYS A 74 23.79 -12.90 6.89
N LEU A 75 23.47 -12.59 5.64
CA LEU A 75 23.59 -11.22 5.11
C LEU A 75 22.56 -10.27 5.72
N VAL A 76 21.32 -10.72 5.90
CA VAL A 76 20.24 -9.97 6.54
C VAL A 76 20.57 -9.67 8.00
N GLU A 77 21.12 -10.63 8.75
CA GLU A 77 21.55 -10.46 10.14
C GLU A 77 22.69 -9.44 10.28
N THR A 78 23.56 -9.33 9.28
CA THR A 78 24.74 -8.45 9.30
C THR A 78 24.46 -7.04 8.77
N VAL A 79 23.59 -6.89 7.77
CA VAL A 79 23.37 -5.62 7.05
C VAL A 79 21.96 -5.03 7.23
N SER A 80 20.95 -5.85 7.56
CA SER A 80 19.49 -5.58 7.57
C SER A 80 18.73 -6.11 6.34
N ALA A 81 17.45 -6.47 6.55
CA ALA A 81 16.51 -6.88 5.50
C ALA A 81 16.00 -5.72 4.61
N ARG A 82 16.34 -4.46 4.95
CA ARG A 82 15.84 -3.27 4.22
C ARG A 82 16.00 -3.33 2.69
N PRO A 83 17.10 -3.81 2.11
CA PRO A 83 17.25 -3.90 0.65
C PRO A 83 16.18 -4.79 -0.02
N LEU A 84 15.68 -5.82 0.67
CA LEU A 84 14.64 -6.73 0.17
C LEU A 84 13.25 -6.08 0.11
N LEU A 85 13.03 -4.95 0.79
CA LEU A 85 11.79 -4.17 0.71
C LEU A 85 11.65 -3.37 -0.59
N ASN A 86 12.78 -3.09 -1.24
CA ASN A 86 12.82 -2.28 -2.45
C ASN A 86 12.63 -3.16 -3.71
N SER A 87 12.32 -2.52 -4.83
CA SER A 87 12.28 -3.20 -6.12
C SER A 87 13.69 -3.29 -6.73
N PHE A 88 14.04 -4.48 -7.23
CA PHE A 88 15.26 -4.77 -8.00
C PHE A 88 15.12 -4.31 -9.47
N GLY A 89 14.63 -3.09 -9.70
CA GLY A 89 14.43 -2.54 -11.04
C GLY A 89 13.43 -3.37 -11.87
N LYS A 90 13.88 -3.86 -13.04
CA LYS A 90 13.04 -4.67 -13.95
C LYS A 90 12.62 -6.03 -13.37
N GLU A 91 13.38 -6.55 -12.41
CA GLU A 91 13.12 -7.85 -11.80
C GLU A 91 11.91 -7.84 -10.84
N GLY A 92 11.49 -6.67 -10.37
CA GLY A 92 10.38 -6.52 -9.43
C GLY A 92 10.82 -6.63 -7.97
N THR A 93 9.96 -7.16 -7.10
CA THR A 93 10.29 -7.37 -5.67
C THR A 93 11.08 -8.64 -5.44
N ALA A 94 11.77 -8.76 -4.30
CA ALA A 94 12.42 -10.01 -3.89
C ALA A 94 11.46 -11.22 -3.94
N LEU A 95 10.21 -11.02 -3.53
CA LEU A 95 9.19 -12.05 -3.58
C LEU A 95 8.84 -12.46 -5.01
N ALA A 96 8.70 -11.50 -5.94
CA ALA A 96 8.46 -11.78 -7.36
C ALA A 96 9.65 -12.53 -8.00
N VAL A 97 10.88 -12.18 -7.63
CA VAL A 97 12.09 -12.90 -8.08
C VAL A 97 12.11 -14.33 -7.55
N ALA A 98 11.87 -14.54 -6.25
CA ALA A 98 11.80 -15.88 -5.68
C ALA A 98 10.70 -16.73 -6.35
N CYS A 99 9.55 -16.12 -6.67
CA CYS A 99 8.50 -16.76 -7.45
C CYS A 99 9.00 -17.12 -8.85
N ARG A 100 9.62 -16.21 -9.59
CA ARG A 100 10.15 -16.44 -10.96
C ARG A 100 11.03 -17.69 -11.03
N TYR A 101 11.95 -17.84 -10.08
CA TYR A 101 12.94 -18.92 -10.06
C TYR A 101 12.49 -20.20 -9.30
N ASN A 102 11.22 -20.29 -8.91
CA ASN A 102 10.65 -21.44 -8.20
C ASN A 102 11.29 -21.77 -6.84
N HIS A 103 11.78 -20.76 -6.11
CA HIS A 103 12.45 -20.99 -4.83
C HIS A 103 11.46 -20.94 -3.68
N LEU A 104 10.63 -21.98 -3.52
CA LEU A 104 9.62 -22.04 -2.45
C LEU A 104 10.18 -21.80 -1.03
N PRO A 105 11.36 -22.35 -0.63
CA PRO A 105 11.95 -22.02 0.67
C PRO A 105 12.32 -20.55 0.82
N MET A 106 12.77 -19.91 -0.28
CA MET A 106 13.07 -18.48 -0.30
C MET A 106 11.79 -17.64 -0.18
N VAL A 107 10.69 -18.06 -0.84
CA VAL A 107 9.37 -17.43 -0.68
C VAL A 107 8.95 -17.45 0.79
N TRP A 108 9.04 -18.60 1.46
CA TRP A 108 8.72 -18.71 2.89
C TRP A 108 9.63 -17.84 3.77
N TYR A 109 10.93 -17.85 3.49
CA TYR A 109 11.88 -17.01 4.21
C TYR A 109 11.53 -15.52 4.08
N LEU A 110 11.27 -15.03 2.86
CA LEU A 110 10.92 -13.64 2.60
C LEU A 110 9.58 -13.25 3.25
N VAL A 111 8.58 -14.12 3.19
CA VAL A 111 7.28 -13.90 3.84
C VAL A 111 7.43 -13.87 5.35
N HIS A 112 8.25 -14.72 5.96
CA HIS A 112 8.48 -14.74 7.40
C HIS A 112 9.28 -13.53 7.88
N THR A 113 10.28 -13.09 7.12
CA THR A 113 11.18 -11.99 7.51
C THR A 113 10.63 -10.60 7.20
N ILE A 114 9.83 -10.45 6.14
CA ILE A 114 9.38 -9.14 5.63
C ILE A 114 7.84 -9.03 5.64
N GLY A 115 7.14 -10.16 5.72
CA GLY A 115 5.68 -10.22 5.67
C GLY A 115 5.12 -10.29 4.25
N MET A 116 3.81 -10.56 4.15
CA MET A 116 3.07 -10.62 2.88
C MET A 116 2.88 -9.25 2.19
N SER A 117 3.39 -8.16 2.79
CA SER A 117 3.31 -6.81 2.22
C SER A 117 3.98 -6.70 0.84
N LEU A 118 4.93 -7.59 0.51
CA LEU A 118 5.57 -7.65 -0.80
C LEU A 118 4.69 -8.27 -1.89
N ALA A 119 3.63 -9.00 -1.54
CA ALA A 119 2.80 -9.71 -2.51
C ALA A 119 1.83 -8.78 -3.27
N SER A 120 1.51 -7.62 -2.69
CA SER A 120 0.72 -6.56 -3.35
C SER A 120 1.58 -5.58 -4.16
N LYS A 121 2.91 -5.60 -3.98
CA LYS A 121 3.83 -4.82 -4.81
C LYS A 121 3.99 -5.47 -6.18
N VAL A 122 4.22 -4.62 -7.18
CA VAL A 122 4.26 -5.03 -8.59
C VAL A 122 5.62 -4.73 -9.23
N ASN A 123 5.93 -5.44 -10.32
CA ASN A 123 7.07 -5.13 -11.18
C ASN A 123 6.72 -4.06 -12.24
N ALA A 124 7.62 -3.82 -13.19
CA ALA A 124 7.41 -2.84 -14.27
C ALA A 124 6.25 -3.15 -15.23
N SER A 125 5.70 -4.37 -15.19
CA SER A 125 4.55 -4.81 -15.98
C SER A 125 3.25 -4.82 -15.16
N ASP A 126 3.26 -4.22 -13.96
CA ASP A 126 2.23 -4.34 -12.94
C ASP A 126 1.92 -5.80 -12.52
N ASP A 127 2.86 -6.73 -12.73
CA ASP A 127 2.69 -8.10 -12.25
C ASP A 127 2.99 -8.18 -10.75
N THR A 128 2.04 -8.72 -10.00
CA THR A 128 2.27 -9.17 -8.62
C THR A 128 3.07 -10.48 -8.58
N ALA A 129 3.58 -10.86 -7.42
CA ALA A 129 4.24 -12.15 -7.21
C ALA A 129 3.38 -13.34 -7.68
N LEU A 130 2.05 -13.26 -7.53
CA LEU A 130 1.12 -14.29 -8.00
C LEU A 130 1.05 -14.36 -9.54
N HIS A 131 1.09 -13.22 -10.25
CA HIS A 131 1.17 -13.22 -11.72
C HIS A 131 2.46 -13.88 -12.20
N VAL A 132 3.57 -13.59 -11.54
CA VAL A 132 4.88 -14.18 -11.89
C VAL A 132 4.89 -15.69 -11.63
N ALA A 133 4.41 -16.14 -10.47
CA ALA A 133 4.29 -17.58 -10.18
C ALA A 133 3.35 -18.28 -11.18
N ALA A 134 2.22 -17.65 -11.51
CA ALA A 134 1.28 -18.13 -12.51
C ALA A 134 1.91 -18.23 -13.91
N ARG A 135 2.67 -17.22 -14.33
CA ARG A 135 3.33 -17.21 -15.64
C ARG A 135 4.28 -18.37 -15.82
N HIS A 136 5.06 -18.68 -14.80
CA HIS A 136 6.08 -19.71 -14.85
C HIS A 136 5.57 -21.10 -14.44
N GLY A 137 4.30 -21.26 -14.08
CA GLY A 137 3.71 -22.57 -13.78
C GLY A 137 4.04 -23.13 -12.39
N HIS A 138 4.49 -22.28 -11.45
CA HIS A 138 4.94 -22.74 -10.14
C HIS A 138 3.78 -22.96 -9.17
N MET A 139 3.09 -24.09 -9.37
CA MET A 139 1.89 -24.47 -8.63
C MET A 139 2.08 -24.40 -7.12
N ASP A 140 3.15 -24.98 -6.58
CA ASP A 140 3.36 -25.02 -5.12
C ASP A 140 3.45 -23.62 -4.50
N ILE A 141 4.06 -22.68 -5.22
CA ILE A 141 4.14 -21.27 -4.81
C ILE A 141 2.76 -20.61 -4.93
N VAL A 142 2.03 -20.86 -6.02
CA VAL A 142 0.66 -20.34 -6.19
C VAL A 142 -0.27 -20.81 -5.07
N ALA A 143 -0.24 -22.11 -4.73
CA ALA A 143 -1.07 -22.67 -3.67
C ALA A 143 -0.81 -21.99 -2.31
N GLN A 144 0.43 -21.61 -2.04
CA GLN A 144 0.83 -20.98 -0.79
C GLN A 144 0.52 -19.47 -0.77
N ILE A 145 0.65 -18.77 -1.90
CA ILE A 145 0.44 -17.32 -1.97
C ILE A 145 -1.04 -16.95 -2.16
N ALA A 146 -1.79 -17.72 -2.96
CA ALA A 146 -3.18 -17.44 -3.33
C ALA A 146 -4.13 -17.16 -2.14
N PRO A 147 -4.06 -17.86 -0.99
CA PRO A 147 -4.94 -17.62 0.16
C PRO A 147 -4.78 -16.24 0.80
N PHE A 148 -3.64 -15.58 0.60
CA PHE A 148 -3.26 -14.36 1.29
C PHE A 148 -3.29 -13.12 0.39
N VAL A 149 -3.67 -13.28 -0.89
CA VAL A 149 -3.62 -12.21 -1.89
C VAL A 149 -4.93 -12.06 -2.64
N HIS A 150 -5.16 -10.88 -3.21
CA HIS A 150 -6.36 -10.62 -3.99
C HIS A 150 -6.21 -11.19 -5.42
N LEU A 151 -6.95 -12.25 -5.74
CA LEU A 151 -6.84 -12.96 -7.03
C LEU A 151 -7.30 -12.13 -8.25
N GLY A 152 -8.06 -11.07 -8.01
CA GLY A 152 -8.64 -10.20 -9.05
C GLY A 152 -7.78 -8.99 -9.45
N VAL A 153 -6.54 -8.88 -8.97
CA VAL A 153 -5.62 -7.83 -9.40
C VAL A 153 -5.27 -8.04 -10.87
N LYS A 154 -5.24 -6.95 -11.64
CA LYS A 154 -4.89 -6.97 -13.07
C LYS A 154 -3.54 -6.29 -13.30
N ASN A 155 -2.73 -6.86 -14.18
CA ASN A 155 -1.47 -6.27 -14.65
C ASN A 155 -1.71 -5.23 -15.76
N LEU A 156 -0.65 -4.70 -16.37
CA LEU A 156 -0.74 -3.68 -17.45
C LEU A 156 -1.50 -4.18 -18.69
N ASP A 157 -1.48 -5.49 -18.96
CA ASP A 157 -2.25 -6.10 -20.05
C ASP A 157 -3.73 -6.29 -19.69
N GLY A 158 -4.14 -5.89 -18.49
CA GLY A 158 -5.49 -6.11 -17.97
C GLY A 158 -5.76 -7.56 -17.56
N HIS A 159 -4.73 -8.40 -17.48
CA HIS A 159 -4.82 -9.81 -17.12
C HIS A 159 -4.69 -10.02 -15.61
N THR A 160 -5.52 -10.89 -15.04
CA THR A 160 -5.32 -11.42 -13.69
C THR A 160 -4.33 -12.58 -13.69
N ALA A 161 -3.89 -13.05 -12.52
CA ALA A 161 -3.04 -14.24 -12.43
C ALA A 161 -3.68 -15.48 -13.07
N MET A 162 -5.01 -15.62 -12.98
CA MET A 162 -5.77 -16.66 -13.69
C MET A 162 -5.68 -16.47 -15.22
N CYS A 163 -5.85 -15.24 -15.72
CA CYS A 163 -5.68 -14.96 -17.14
C CYS A 163 -4.27 -15.30 -17.62
N VAL A 164 -3.24 -14.94 -16.85
CA VAL A 164 -1.83 -15.28 -17.17
C VAL A 164 -1.63 -16.80 -17.18
N ALA A 165 -2.17 -17.53 -16.20
CA ALA A 165 -2.12 -19.00 -16.20
C ALA A 165 -2.82 -19.61 -17.44
N CYS A 166 -3.93 -19.02 -17.90
CA CYS A 166 -4.58 -19.43 -19.15
C CYS A 166 -3.73 -19.13 -20.38
N VAL A 167 -3.13 -17.93 -20.46
CA VAL A 167 -2.27 -17.53 -21.60
C VAL A 167 -1.07 -18.46 -21.72
N GLU A 168 -0.44 -18.80 -20.60
CA GLU A 168 0.75 -19.65 -20.51
C GLU A 168 0.43 -21.15 -20.44
N ASP A 169 -0.84 -21.53 -20.63
CA ASP A 169 -1.31 -22.92 -20.68
C ASP A 169 -1.02 -23.76 -19.40
N GLN A 170 -1.08 -23.10 -18.23
CA GLN A 170 -0.72 -23.67 -16.92
C GLN A 170 -1.91 -24.36 -16.24
N VAL A 171 -2.23 -25.58 -16.72
CA VAL A 171 -3.40 -26.37 -16.30
C VAL A 171 -3.55 -26.56 -14.79
N SER A 172 -2.47 -26.90 -14.10
CA SER A 172 -2.52 -27.20 -12.65
C SER A 172 -3.01 -26.01 -11.85
N ILE A 173 -2.56 -24.80 -12.23
CA ILE A 173 -2.91 -23.54 -11.57
C ILE A 173 -4.35 -23.17 -11.89
N VAL A 174 -4.76 -23.28 -13.16
CA VAL A 174 -6.14 -23.05 -13.60
C VAL A 174 -7.12 -23.94 -12.81
N ASN A 175 -6.84 -25.25 -12.72
CA ASN A 175 -7.67 -26.17 -11.96
C ASN A 175 -7.72 -25.80 -10.48
N PHE A 176 -6.56 -25.56 -9.86
CA PHE A 176 -6.50 -25.15 -8.46
C PHE A 176 -7.33 -23.89 -8.18
N LEU A 177 -7.21 -22.86 -9.03
CA LEU A 177 -7.92 -21.59 -8.84
C LEU A 177 -9.43 -21.74 -9.02
N VAL A 178 -9.88 -22.52 -10.00
CA VAL A 178 -11.31 -22.79 -10.24
C VAL A 178 -11.92 -23.65 -9.13
N GLU A 179 -11.19 -24.65 -8.64
CA GLU A 179 -11.67 -25.58 -7.61
C GLU A 179 -11.66 -24.95 -6.22
N THR A 180 -10.62 -24.17 -5.89
CA THR A 180 -10.45 -23.58 -4.56
C THR A 180 -11.21 -22.26 -4.40
N TYR A 181 -11.38 -21.50 -5.49
CA TYR A 181 -12.01 -20.18 -5.48
C TYR A 181 -13.13 -20.05 -6.54
N PRO A 182 -14.14 -20.93 -6.56
CA PRO A 182 -15.17 -20.94 -7.60
C PRO A 182 -15.99 -19.63 -7.65
N ALA A 183 -16.19 -18.99 -6.50
CA ALA A 183 -16.92 -17.70 -6.41
C ALA A 183 -16.20 -16.56 -7.16
N ASN A 184 -14.89 -16.66 -7.37
CA ASN A 184 -14.10 -15.67 -8.11
C ASN A 184 -14.19 -15.86 -9.63
N TYR A 185 -14.60 -17.05 -10.08
CA TYR A 185 -14.65 -17.43 -11.49
C TYR A 185 -16.02 -18.04 -11.87
N PRO A 186 -17.13 -17.31 -11.65
CA PRO A 186 -18.48 -17.82 -11.93
C PRO A 186 -18.73 -18.06 -13.42
N GLU A 187 -18.04 -17.30 -14.28
CA GLU A 187 -18.13 -17.42 -15.74
C GLU A 187 -16.79 -17.87 -16.31
N LEU A 188 -16.75 -19.08 -16.89
CA LEU A 188 -15.52 -19.62 -17.50
C LEU A 188 -15.30 -19.15 -18.95
N LEU A 189 -16.33 -18.59 -19.59
CA LEU A 189 -16.31 -18.22 -21.01
C LEU A 189 -15.20 -17.21 -21.37
N PRO A 190 -14.92 -16.15 -20.58
CA PRO A 190 -13.82 -15.23 -20.87
C PRO A 190 -12.45 -15.93 -20.90
N PHE A 191 -12.25 -16.94 -20.04
CA PHE A 191 -11.00 -17.70 -19.98
C PHE A 191 -10.87 -18.68 -21.14
N LEU A 192 -11.99 -19.23 -21.65
CA LEU A 192 -12.00 -20.03 -22.88
C LEU A 192 -11.62 -19.18 -24.09
N HIS A 193 -12.16 -17.96 -24.22
CA HIS A 193 -11.75 -17.01 -25.27
C HIS A 193 -10.27 -16.70 -25.22
N LEU A 194 -9.76 -16.44 -24.03
CA LEU A 194 -8.35 -16.17 -23.83
C LEU A 194 -7.48 -17.38 -24.20
N ALA A 195 -7.87 -18.59 -23.78
CA ALA A 195 -7.17 -19.83 -24.12
C ALA A 195 -7.15 -20.11 -25.62
N VAL A 196 -8.26 -19.83 -26.34
CA VAL A 196 -8.29 -19.92 -27.81
C VAL A 196 -7.37 -18.88 -28.43
N GLN A 197 -7.39 -17.64 -27.93
CA GLN A 197 -6.56 -16.56 -28.47
C GLN A 197 -5.06 -16.81 -28.28
N SER A 198 -4.65 -17.39 -27.15
CA SER A 198 -3.25 -17.73 -26.86
C SER A 198 -2.84 -19.13 -27.36
N SER A 199 -3.76 -19.90 -27.96
CA SER A 199 -3.53 -21.30 -28.33
C SER A 199 -3.16 -22.22 -27.16
N ALA A 200 -3.69 -21.94 -25.97
CA ALA A 200 -3.53 -22.73 -24.75
C ALA A 200 -4.46 -23.95 -24.76
N ARG A 201 -4.00 -25.00 -25.45
CA ARG A 201 -4.81 -26.19 -25.77
C ARG A 201 -5.11 -27.04 -24.54
N GLN A 202 -4.19 -27.12 -23.58
CA GLN A 202 -4.38 -27.99 -22.42
C GLN A 202 -5.38 -27.35 -21.43
N VAL A 203 -5.29 -26.04 -21.21
CA VAL A 203 -6.27 -25.27 -20.42
C VAL A 203 -7.64 -25.30 -21.08
N LEU A 204 -7.70 -25.16 -22.41
CA LEU A 204 -8.95 -25.30 -23.16
C LEU A 204 -9.58 -26.69 -22.92
N ALA A 205 -8.77 -27.75 -22.96
CA ALA A 205 -9.22 -29.12 -22.72
C ALA A 205 -9.82 -29.35 -21.33
N THR A 206 -9.25 -28.71 -20.30
CA THR A 206 -9.72 -28.88 -18.91
C THR A 206 -10.93 -28.03 -18.57
N LEU A 207 -11.06 -26.83 -19.16
CA LEU A 207 -12.19 -25.94 -18.89
C LEU A 207 -13.44 -26.26 -19.71
N LEU A 208 -13.31 -26.78 -20.94
CA LEU A 208 -14.45 -27.08 -21.83
C LEU A 208 -15.50 -28.00 -21.19
N PRO A 209 -15.14 -29.12 -20.52
CA PRO A 209 -16.13 -29.98 -19.87
C PRO A 209 -16.95 -29.27 -18.78
N ARG A 210 -16.39 -28.22 -18.17
CA ARG A 210 -17.02 -27.43 -17.10
C ARG A 210 -17.92 -26.30 -17.62
N ALA A 211 -17.90 -26.04 -18.94
CA ALA A 211 -18.58 -24.90 -19.57
C ALA A 211 -19.49 -25.30 -20.76
N LYS A 212 -19.97 -26.55 -20.79
CA LYS A 212 -20.74 -27.09 -21.94
C LYS A 212 -22.03 -26.33 -22.24
N THR A 213 -22.71 -25.80 -21.22
CA THR A 213 -23.97 -25.05 -21.39
C THR A 213 -23.73 -23.70 -22.06
N THR A 214 -22.71 -22.97 -21.62
CA THR A 214 -22.32 -21.66 -22.17
C THR A 214 -21.66 -21.77 -23.55
N LEU A 215 -20.96 -22.86 -23.84
CA LEU A 215 -20.32 -23.09 -25.15
C LEU A 215 -21.31 -23.15 -26.32
N ARG A 216 -22.51 -23.71 -26.12
CA ARG A 216 -23.50 -23.89 -27.20
C ARG A 216 -24.05 -22.57 -27.74
N GLU A 217 -24.10 -21.57 -26.89
CA GLU A 217 -24.68 -20.26 -27.18
C GLU A 217 -23.68 -19.30 -27.82
N ASP A 218 -22.38 -19.54 -27.64
CA ASP A 218 -21.32 -18.65 -28.10
C ASP A 218 -20.70 -19.06 -29.45
N LYS A 219 -21.16 -18.41 -30.52
CA LYS A 219 -20.65 -18.58 -31.89
C LYS A 219 -19.27 -17.95 -32.09
N THR A 220 -18.90 -16.98 -31.26
CA THR A 220 -17.69 -16.17 -31.46
C THR A 220 -16.43 -16.97 -31.15
N LEU A 221 -16.51 -17.92 -30.21
CA LEU A 221 -15.37 -18.75 -29.81
C LEU A 221 -14.87 -19.67 -30.94
N LEU A 222 -15.80 -20.37 -31.61
CA LEU A 222 -15.45 -21.23 -32.75
C LEU A 222 -14.96 -20.39 -33.94
N GLN A 223 -15.60 -19.25 -34.20
CA GLN A 223 -15.17 -18.34 -35.27
C GLN A 223 -13.75 -17.81 -35.03
N ARG A 224 -13.39 -17.51 -33.77
CA ARG A 224 -12.04 -17.09 -33.40
C ARG A 224 -11.01 -18.19 -33.64
N ALA A 225 -11.31 -19.45 -33.29
CA ALA A 225 -10.42 -20.59 -33.56
C ALA A 225 -10.20 -20.81 -35.06
N ILE A 226 -11.23 -20.59 -35.89
CA ILE A 226 -11.15 -20.66 -37.36
C ILE A 226 -10.25 -19.55 -37.91
N GLN A 227 -10.40 -18.31 -37.42
CA GLN A 227 -9.55 -17.19 -37.84
C GLN A 227 -8.07 -17.43 -37.54
N LEU A 228 -7.77 -18.05 -36.40
CA LEU A 228 -6.41 -18.45 -36.02
C LEU A 228 -5.90 -19.66 -36.81
N LYS A 229 -6.76 -20.31 -37.59
CA LYS A 229 -6.48 -21.54 -38.36
C LYS A 229 -5.92 -22.68 -37.51
N ASP A 230 -6.28 -22.75 -36.23
CA ASP A 230 -5.88 -23.88 -35.39
C ASP A 230 -6.88 -25.03 -35.55
N GLN A 231 -6.51 -25.98 -36.40
CA GLN A 231 -7.31 -27.18 -36.68
C GLN A 231 -7.62 -28.00 -35.41
N ARG A 232 -6.66 -28.10 -34.47
CA ARG A 232 -6.83 -28.93 -33.27
C ARG A 232 -7.84 -28.31 -32.32
N MET A 233 -7.77 -27.00 -32.11
CA MET A 233 -8.76 -26.29 -31.30
C MET A 233 -10.15 -26.31 -31.94
N CYS A 234 -10.25 -26.13 -33.27
CA CYS A 234 -11.53 -26.26 -33.98
C CYS A 234 -12.15 -27.65 -33.77
N MET A 235 -11.36 -28.71 -33.94
CA MET A 235 -11.81 -30.08 -33.71
C MET A 235 -12.27 -30.32 -32.27
N GLN A 236 -11.54 -29.76 -31.30
CA GLN A 236 -11.84 -29.94 -29.89
C GLN A 236 -13.13 -29.20 -29.46
N LEU A 237 -13.33 -27.97 -29.94
CA LEU A 237 -14.56 -27.22 -29.73
C LEU A 237 -15.77 -27.93 -30.34
N LEU A 238 -15.63 -28.46 -31.57
CA LEU A 238 -16.69 -29.22 -32.24
C LEU A 238 -17.01 -30.52 -31.49
N LYS A 239 -16.00 -31.24 -31.00
CA LYS A 239 -16.18 -32.47 -30.22
C LYS A 239 -16.96 -32.24 -28.92
N GLU A 240 -16.73 -31.11 -28.25
CA GLU A 240 -17.42 -30.75 -27.01
C GLU A 240 -18.77 -30.04 -27.23
N GLY A 241 -19.20 -29.88 -28.49
CA GLY A 241 -20.56 -29.47 -28.85
C GLY A 241 -20.72 -27.99 -29.20
N ALA A 242 -19.66 -27.30 -29.62
CA ALA A 242 -19.76 -25.95 -30.20
C ALA A 242 -20.60 -25.97 -31.49
N THR A 243 -21.51 -25.00 -31.64
CA THR A 243 -22.43 -24.95 -32.78
C THR A 243 -21.76 -24.32 -34.01
N SER A 244 -21.95 -24.92 -35.18
CA SER A 244 -21.50 -24.37 -36.48
C SER A 244 -22.54 -23.47 -37.16
N THR A 245 -23.67 -23.20 -36.49
CA THR A 245 -24.83 -22.53 -37.08
C THR A 245 -24.63 -21.01 -37.14
N GLY A 246 -24.70 -20.43 -38.34
CA GLY A 246 -24.51 -18.99 -38.55
C GLY A 246 -23.07 -18.55 -38.82
N LEU A 247 -22.17 -19.49 -39.14
CA LEU A 247 -20.87 -19.21 -39.74
C LEU A 247 -21.01 -18.82 -41.22
N ASP A 248 -20.07 -18.03 -41.73
CA ASP A 248 -20.01 -17.67 -43.16
C ASP A 248 -19.58 -18.86 -44.03
N SER A 249 -19.84 -18.77 -45.34
CA SER A 249 -19.57 -19.85 -46.30
C SER A 249 -18.11 -20.31 -46.27
N ASN A 250 -17.16 -19.39 -46.05
CA ASN A 250 -15.74 -19.68 -45.98
C ASN A 250 -15.37 -20.46 -44.71
N SER A 251 -15.91 -20.08 -43.55
CA SER A 251 -15.67 -20.79 -42.27
C SER A 251 -16.28 -22.19 -42.29
N VAL A 252 -17.46 -22.36 -42.91
CA VAL A 252 -18.08 -23.67 -43.12
C VAL A 252 -17.20 -24.55 -44.01
N GLN A 253 -16.67 -24.00 -45.12
CA GLN A 253 -15.78 -24.73 -46.02
C GLN A 253 -14.46 -25.11 -45.33
N TYR A 254 -13.92 -24.24 -44.47
CA TYR A 254 -12.76 -24.54 -43.65
C TYR A 254 -13.03 -25.69 -42.65
N ILE A 255 -14.13 -25.66 -41.91
CA ILE A 255 -14.55 -26.77 -41.03
C ILE A 255 -14.71 -28.06 -41.84
N HIS A 256 -15.33 -28.01 -43.02
CA HIS A 256 -15.50 -29.18 -43.88
C HIS A 256 -14.15 -29.79 -44.30
N SER A 257 -13.17 -28.94 -44.65
CA SER A 257 -11.80 -29.39 -44.98
C SER A 257 -11.08 -30.06 -43.80
N ILE A 258 -11.39 -29.64 -42.57
CA ILE A 258 -10.86 -30.20 -41.33
C ILE A 258 -11.49 -31.56 -41.00
N LEU A 259 -12.81 -31.68 -41.19
CA LEU A 259 -13.58 -32.89 -40.86
C LEU A 259 -13.42 -34.02 -41.89
N TYR A 260 -13.21 -33.67 -43.16
CA TYR A 260 -13.10 -34.63 -44.26
C TYR A 260 -11.78 -34.48 -45.05
N PRO A 261 -10.62 -34.80 -44.44
CA PRO A 261 -9.32 -34.69 -45.07
C PRO A 261 -9.00 -35.91 -45.97
N ARG A 262 -9.56 -35.99 -47.19
CA ARG A 262 -9.04 -36.71 -48.39
C ARG A 262 -10.06 -36.64 -49.54
N ALA A 263 -9.72 -36.38 -50.80
CA ALA A 263 -8.52 -36.77 -51.54
C ALA A 263 -7.91 -35.61 -52.34
N ALA A 264 -6.57 -35.58 -52.38
CA ALA A 264 -5.84 -34.92 -53.45
C ALA A 264 -5.92 -35.81 -54.69
N ALA A 265 -6.58 -35.33 -55.74
CA ALA A 265 -6.33 -35.67 -57.14
C ALA A 265 -6.73 -34.44 -57.98
N PRO A 266 -6.04 -34.16 -59.09
CA PRO A 266 -5.75 -32.81 -59.55
C PRO A 266 -6.93 -32.15 -60.25
N LEU A 267 -7.03 -30.84 -60.07
CA LEU A 267 -7.79 -29.97 -60.98
C LEU A 267 -7.05 -29.97 -62.32
N ASP A 268 -7.40 -30.91 -63.20
CA ASP A 268 -7.17 -30.71 -64.63
C ASP A 268 -8.07 -29.57 -65.09
N GLN A 269 -7.40 -28.54 -65.60
CA GLN A 269 -7.98 -27.54 -66.46
C GLN A 269 -8.49 -28.25 -67.71
N ASP A 270 -9.77 -28.15 -68.03
CA ASP A 270 -10.17 -27.97 -69.43
C ASP A 270 -11.59 -27.43 -69.58
N SER A 271 -11.62 -26.23 -70.16
CA SER A 271 -12.56 -25.68 -71.14
C SER A 271 -13.98 -26.26 -71.32
N LYS A 272 -14.94 -25.37 -71.03
CA LYS A 272 -16.08 -24.94 -71.89
C LYS A 272 -17.31 -25.86 -72.10
N PRO A 273 -18.46 -25.25 -72.46
CA PRO A 273 -19.80 -25.74 -72.15
C PRO A 273 -20.56 -26.29 -73.37
N SER A 274 -21.61 -27.09 -73.14
CA SER A 274 -22.78 -27.08 -74.04
C SER A 274 -23.99 -27.82 -73.45
N SER A 275 -25.16 -27.25 -73.76
CA SER A 275 -26.46 -27.89 -74.00
C SER A 275 -27.21 -28.53 -72.82
N THR A 276 -28.20 -27.75 -72.35
CA THR A 276 -29.59 -28.15 -72.04
C THR A 276 -30.19 -29.04 -73.16
N PRO A 277 -31.34 -29.74 -73.01
CA PRO A 277 -32.50 -29.30 -72.22
C PRO A 277 -33.45 -30.38 -71.62
N HIS A 278 -34.50 -29.87 -70.95
CA HIS A 278 -35.85 -30.46 -70.81
C HIS A 278 -36.01 -31.60 -69.77
N LEU A 279 -37.09 -31.70 -68.97
CA LEU A 279 -38.44 -31.12 -68.94
C LEU A 279 -39.00 -31.25 -67.50
N ASP A 280 -39.95 -30.35 -67.19
CA ASP A 280 -41.17 -30.58 -66.39
C ASP A 280 -41.08 -30.99 -64.90
N THR A 281 -41.77 -30.36 -63.95
CA THR A 281 -43.16 -29.88 -63.99
C THR A 281 -43.47 -28.95 -62.80
N LYS A 282 -44.30 -27.94 -63.10
CA LYS A 282 -45.45 -27.40 -62.31
C LYS A 282 -45.19 -26.76 -60.95
N ASP A 283 -45.33 -25.43 -60.88
CA ASP A 283 -46.59 -24.66 -60.61
C ASP A 283 -46.87 -24.63 -59.10
N VAL A 284 -47.30 -23.56 -58.42
CA VAL A 284 -47.85 -22.24 -58.75
C VAL A 284 -47.83 -21.49 -57.39
N SER A 285 -47.29 -20.27 -57.29
CA SER A 285 -48.04 -18.98 -57.35
C SER A 285 -49.03 -18.82 -56.16
N LYS A 286 -49.23 -17.71 -55.44
CA LYS A 286 -49.15 -16.26 -55.74
C LYS A 286 -49.54 -15.52 -54.41
N VAL A 287 -48.90 -14.40 -54.03
CA VAL A 287 -49.42 -12.98 -54.11
C VAL A 287 -50.46 -12.64 -53.00
N SER A 288 -50.54 -11.50 -52.31
CA SER A 288 -50.12 -10.08 -52.48
C SER A 288 -50.11 -9.38 -51.09
N GLU A 289 -49.31 -8.32 -50.85
CA GLU A 289 -49.72 -6.88 -50.70
C GLU A 289 -50.81 -6.58 -49.64
N MET A 290 -50.77 -5.52 -48.81
CA MET A 290 -50.49 -4.10 -49.08
C MET A 290 -50.53 -3.24 -47.78
N SER A 291 -49.84 -2.09 -47.79
CA SER A 291 -50.25 -0.76 -47.25
C SER A 291 -50.07 -0.32 -45.78
N ARG A 292 -49.44 0.88 -45.68
CA ARG A 292 -49.27 1.91 -44.61
C ARG A 292 -50.59 2.71 -44.36
N PRO A 293 -50.77 3.58 -43.31
CA PRO A 293 -50.11 4.91 -43.23
C PRO A 293 -50.04 5.74 -41.89
N LEU A 294 -49.30 6.87 -41.98
CA LEU A 294 -49.46 8.24 -41.37
C LEU A 294 -49.00 8.64 -39.93
N VAL A 295 -48.48 9.88 -39.85
CA VAL A 295 -47.88 10.70 -38.74
C VAL A 295 -48.87 11.85 -38.35
N PRO A 296 -48.70 12.69 -37.28
CA PRO A 296 -47.88 13.94 -37.38
C PRO A 296 -47.30 14.58 -36.07
N THR A 297 -46.19 15.35 -36.22
CA THR A 297 -45.69 16.63 -35.58
C THR A 297 -45.98 17.02 -34.11
N THR A 298 -45.05 17.65 -33.34
CA THR A 298 -44.60 19.06 -33.42
C THR A 298 -43.20 19.37 -32.82
N ALA A 299 -42.65 20.55 -33.15
CA ALA A 299 -41.29 21.07 -32.93
C ALA A 299 -41.15 22.07 -31.76
N CYS A 300 -39.93 22.30 -31.24
CA CYS A 300 -39.13 23.56 -31.30
C CYS A 300 -38.12 23.75 -30.13
N THR A 301 -36.87 24.13 -30.51
CA THR A 301 -35.89 25.06 -29.89
C THR A 301 -35.05 24.78 -28.61
N THR A 302 -33.75 25.07 -28.80
CA THR A 302 -32.69 25.65 -27.92
C THR A 302 -31.76 24.79 -27.04
N ASP A 303 -30.47 25.06 -27.28
CA ASP A 303 -29.29 25.10 -26.41
C ASP A 303 -28.47 23.84 -26.04
N THR A 304 -27.31 23.82 -26.70
CA THR A 304 -25.96 23.39 -26.31
C THR A 304 -25.77 22.84 -24.88
N SER A 305 -25.29 21.61 -24.84
CA SER A 305 -25.04 20.76 -23.69
C SER A 305 -23.95 21.25 -22.71
N THR A 306 -24.33 21.46 -21.45
CA THR A 306 -23.44 21.25 -20.29
C THR A 306 -23.78 19.93 -19.61
N ARG A 307 -22.74 19.11 -19.36
CA ARG A 307 -22.79 17.80 -18.70
C ARG A 307 -23.55 17.84 -17.36
N THR A 308 -24.62 17.06 -17.24
CA THR A 308 -25.32 16.84 -15.98
C THR A 308 -24.66 15.71 -15.19
N ILE A 309 -24.27 16.06 -13.96
CA ILE A 309 -23.70 15.20 -12.91
C ILE A 309 -24.80 14.28 -12.34
N SER A 310 -24.48 13.00 -12.11
CA SER A 310 -25.36 12.00 -11.47
C SER A 310 -25.72 12.35 -10.02
N PRO A 311 -26.85 11.89 -9.47
CA PRO A 311 -27.38 12.38 -8.19
C PRO A 311 -26.56 11.86 -7.00
N SER A 312 -26.25 12.78 -6.08
CA SER A 312 -25.59 12.57 -4.79
C SER A 312 -26.38 11.62 -3.88
N LEU A 313 -25.69 10.65 -3.27
CA LEU A 313 -26.22 9.82 -2.19
C LEU A 313 -26.50 10.69 -0.95
N PRO A 314 -27.59 10.44 -0.21
CA PRO A 314 -27.87 11.17 1.03
C PRO A 314 -26.83 10.86 2.12
N PRO A 315 -26.52 11.83 3.00
CA PRO A 315 -25.64 11.61 4.16
C PRO A 315 -26.23 10.57 5.13
N LEU A 316 -25.37 9.88 5.88
CA LEU A 316 -25.79 8.99 6.97
C LEU A 316 -26.65 9.79 7.95
N GLY A 317 -27.90 9.38 8.13
CA GLY A 317 -28.92 10.16 8.83
C GLY A 317 -28.50 10.54 10.25
N VAL A 318 -28.58 11.84 10.54
CA VAL A 318 -28.63 12.35 11.91
C VAL A 318 -29.94 11.85 12.51
N ALA A 319 -29.87 11.14 13.66
CA ALA A 319 -31.05 10.62 14.34
C ALA A 319 -32.06 11.76 14.58
N THR A 320 -33.24 11.67 13.96
CA THR A 320 -34.31 12.63 14.21
C THR A 320 -34.89 12.42 15.62
N PRO A 321 -35.42 13.48 16.27
CA PRO A 321 -35.93 13.41 17.65
C PRO A 321 -37.07 12.40 17.89
N ALA A 322 -37.63 11.83 16.82
CA ALA A 322 -38.71 10.83 16.87
C ALA A 322 -38.23 9.41 17.24
N ASP A 323 -36.93 9.12 17.24
CA ASP A 323 -36.38 7.78 17.52
C ASP A 323 -36.22 7.46 19.02
N LYS A 324 -37.04 8.09 19.88
CA LYS A 324 -37.03 7.87 21.34
C LYS A 324 -37.81 6.62 21.76
N SER A 325 -37.49 5.46 21.19
CA SER A 325 -37.88 4.18 21.77
C SER A 325 -36.61 3.40 22.14
N GLU A 326 -36.39 3.18 23.44
CA GLU A 326 -35.24 2.49 24.01
C GLU A 326 -35.18 0.97 23.70
N ARG A 327 -35.64 0.54 22.52
CA ARG A 327 -35.68 -0.87 22.08
C ARG A 327 -34.89 -1.08 20.80
N GLY A 328 -33.56 -1.03 20.88
CA GLY A 328 -32.73 -1.35 19.72
C GLY A 328 -31.28 -0.91 19.84
N LYS A 329 -30.57 -1.31 20.89
CA LYS A 329 -29.11 -1.10 20.94
C LYS A 329 -28.48 -1.99 19.86
N VAL A 330 -27.92 -1.37 18.81
CA VAL A 330 -27.01 -2.02 17.88
C VAL A 330 -25.86 -2.62 18.70
N LYS A 331 -25.81 -3.96 18.82
CA LYS A 331 -24.78 -4.69 19.55
C LYS A 331 -23.72 -5.14 18.55
N LEU A 332 -22.49 -4.68 18.77
CA LEU A 332 -21.28 -5.23 18.15
C LEU A 332 -20.77 -6.37 19.03
N ALA A 333 -20.57 -7.55 18.46
CA ALA A 333 -20.06 -8.71 19.17
C ALA A 333 -19.09 -9.50 18.30
N ILE A 334 -18.00 -9.99 18.90
CA ILE A 334 -17.12 -10.96 18.25
C ILE A 334 -17.79 -12.33 18.36
N GLY A 335 -17.85 -13.08 17.25
CA GLY A 335 -18.45 -14.41 17.22
C GLY A 335 -17.83 -15.32 16.16
N GLN A 336 -18.19 -16.61 16.20
CA GLN A 336 -17.81 -17.58 15.18
C GLN A 336 -18.85 -17.63 14.06
N HIS A 337 -18.38 -17.89 12.84
CA HIS A 337 -19.17 -18.14 11.64
C HIS A 337 -18.58 -19.36 10.91
N SER A 338 -19.43 -20.21 10.32
CA SER A 338 -19.03 -21.45 9.65
C SER A 338 -17.99 -21.20 8.55
N ASP A 339 -18.24 -20.19 7.71
CA ASP A 339 -17.47 -19.98 6.47
C ASP A 339 -16.28 -19.02 6.65
N TRP A 340 -16.33 -18.15 7.66
CA TRP A 340 -15.36 -17.05 7.86
C TRP A 340 -14.62 -17.11 9.20
N GLY A 341 -14.89 -18.12 10.03
CA GLY A 341 -14.29 -18.25 11.35
C GLY A 341 -14.67 -17.09 12.28
N THR A 342 -13.68 -16.47 12.91
CA THR A 342 -13.90 -15.35 13.83
C THR A 342 -14.28 -14.09 13.07
N VAL A 343 -15.47 -13.55 13.34
CA VAL A 343 -16.02 -12.36 12.69
C VAL A 343 -16.56 -11.37 13.73
N LEU A 344 -16.58 -10.09 13.35
CA LEU A 344 -17.33 -9.08 14.07
C LEU A 344 -18.77 -9.03 13.53
N LYS A 345 -19.75 -9.24 14.40
CA LYS A 345 -21.17 -9.25 14.10
C LYS A 345 -21.80 -7.93 14.53
N GLN A 346 -22.51 -7.27 13.62
CA GLN A 346 -23.39 -6.14 13.91
C GLN A 346 -24.84 -6.55 13.67
N HIS A 347 -25.65 -6.53 14.74
CA HIS A 347 -27.08 -6.74 14.61
C HIS A 347 -27.76 -5.48 14.08
N VAL A 348 -28.55 -5.63 13.02
CA VAL A 348 -29.34 -4.55 12.40
C VAL A 348 -30.83 -4.91 12.51
N PRO A 349 -31.74 -3.95 12.76
CA PRO A 349 -33.18 -4.23 12.75
C PRO A 349 -33.62 -4.82 11.41
N ALA A 350 -34.56 -5.78 11.43
CA ALA A 350 -35.04 -6.45 10.21
C ALA A 350 -35.56 -5.47 9.14
N SER A 351 -36.19 -4.36 9.56
CA SER A 351 -36.66 -3.28 8.67
C SER A 351 -35.54 -2.57 7.91
N ASP A 352 -34.32 -2.61 8.42
CA ASP A 352 -33.17 -1.85 7.95
C ASP A 352 -32.16 -2.72 7.17
N VAL A 353 -32.32 -4.04 7.13
CA VAL A 353 -31.36 -4.98 6.52
C VAL A 353 -31.09 -4.67 5.05
N ALA A 354 -32.14 -4.39 4.26
CA ALA A 354 -31.99 -4.06 2.85
C ALA A 354 -31.18 -2.77 2.64
N ALA A 355 -31.42 -1.75 3.47
CA ALA A 355 -30.69 -0.50 3.45
C ALA A 355 -29.24 -0.68 3.92
N ALA A 356 -29.00 -1.52 4.93
CA ALA A 356 -27.65 -1.89 5.39
C ALA A 356 -26.84 -2.62 4.31
N LYS A 357 -27.47 -3.58 3.60
CA LYS A 357 -26.86 -4.28 2.46
C LYS A 357 -26.56 -3.31 1.31
N ASN A 358 -27.45 -2.36 1.00
CA ASN A 358 -27.20 -1.32 0.01
C ASN A 358 -26.03 -0.42 0.40
N PHE A 359 -26.00 0.02 1.66
CA PHE A 359 -24.92 0.83 2.20
C PHE A 359 -23.57 0.14 2.06
N GLN A 360 -23.45 -1.13 2.48
CA GLN A 360 -22.18 -1.85 2.39
C GLN A 360 -21.73 -2.10 0.94
N ARG A 361 -22.66 -2.37 0.02
CA ARG A 361 -22.34 -2.50 -1.41
C ARG A 361 -21.76 -1.21 -1.98
N GLU A 362 -22.35 -0.08 -1.65
CA GLU A 362 -21.88 1.22 -2.12
C GLU A 362 -20.57 1.63 -1.45
N PHE A 363 -20.41 1.32 -0.17
CA PHE A 363 -19.17 1.55 0.56
C PHE A 363 -18.01 0.72 -0.02
N ALA A 364 -18.23 -0.56 -0.30
CA ALA A 364 -17.27 -1.43 -0.96
C ALA A 364 -16.92 -0.95 -2.40
N ARG A 365 -17.84 -0.25 -3.08
CA ARG A 365 -17.56 0.36 -4.39
C ARG A 365 -16.57 1.53 -4.27
N LEU A 366 -16.64 2.31 -3.20
CA LEU A 366 -15.69 3.39 -2.94
C LEU A 366 -14.31 2.84 -2.61
N GLN A 367 -14.25 1.83 -1.76
CA GLN A 367 -12.98 1.24 -1.34
C GLN A 367 -12.20 0.69 -2.53
N ARG A 368 -12.90 0.07 -3.49
CA ARG A 368 -12.31 -0.44 -4.74
C ARG A 368 -11.69 0.63 -5.65
N LYS A 369 -12.09 1.90 -5.52
CA LYS A 369 -11.51 2.99 -6.34
C LYS A 369 -10.14 3.45 -5.84
N GLN A 370 -9.77 3.14 -4.59
CA GLN A 370 -8.51 3.58 -3.99
C GLN A 370 -7.89 2.48 -3.11
N VAL A 371 -7.43 1.41 -3.78
CA VAL A 371 -6.98 0.14 -3.17
C VAL A 371 -5.80 0.28 -2.19
N GLY A 372 -5.11 1.43 -2.14
CA GLY A 372 -3.98 1.68 -1.23
C GLY A 372 -4.31 2.29 0.14
N ARG A 373 -5.40 3.07 0.27
CA ARG A 373 -5.70 3.90 1.48
C ARG A 373 -6.79 3.32 2.38
N THR A 374 -7.33 2.16 2.05
CA THR A 374 -8.46 1.55 2.78
C THR A 374 -8.07 0.45 3.75
N ASN A 375 -6.77 0.17 3.93
CA ASN A 375 -6.30 -0.88 4.85
C ASN A 375 -6.67 -0.60 6.31
N ALA A 376 -6.85 0.68 6.65
CA ALA A 376 -7.29 1.13 7.96
C ALA A 376 -8.83 1.11 8.15
N LEU A 377 -9.60 0.62 7.17
CA LEU A 377 -11.04 0.43 7.31
C LEU A 377 -11.35 -1.04 7.58
N VAL A 378 -12.25 -1.31 8.53
CA VAL A 378 -12.72 -2.67 8.79
C VAL A 378 -13.50 -3.17 7.58
N ARG A 379 -13.07 -4.31 7.03
CA ARG A 379 -13.68 -4.90 5.84
C ARG A 379 -15.01 -5.59 6.13
N PHE A 380 -16.00 -5.31 5.29
CA PHE A 380 -17.24 -6.05 5.26
C PHE A 380 -17.04 -7.41 4.56
N VAL A 381 -17.55 -8.49 5.18
CA VAL A 381 -17.35 -9.87 4.73
C VAL A 381 -18.62 -10.48 4.17
N GLY A 382 -19.78 -10.16 4.74
CA GLY A 382 -21.04 -10.72 4.28
C GLY A 382 -22.21 -10.43 5.21
N THR A 383 -23.34 -11.09 4.94
CA THR A 383 -24.51 -11.06 5.81
C THR A 383 -24.92 -12.47 6.16
N ASP A 384 -25.34 -12.67 7.40
CA ASP A 384 -26.04 -13.88 7.79
C ASP A 384 -27.55 -13.66 7.56
N ASP A 385 -28.10 -14.34 6.56
CA ASP A 385 -29.49 -14.15 6.11
C ASP A 385 -30.51 -14.62 7.14
N ALA A 386 -30.11 -15.47 8.10
CA ALA A 386 -30.99 -15.95 9.15
C ALA A 386 -31.28 -14.88 10.24
N ASP A 387 -30.38 -13.92 10.46
CA ASP A 387 -30.36 -13.14 11.72
C ASP A 387 -30.28 -11.60 11.59
N ALA A 388 -30.42 -11.03 10.39
CA ALA A 388 -30.27 -9.58 10.18
C ALA A 388 -28.89 -9.06 10.70
N VAL A 389 -27.84 -9.86 10.51
CA VAL A 389 -26.49 -9.58 10.98
C VAL A 389 -25.57 -9.20 9.83
N MET A 390 -24.88 -8.08 10.00
CA MET A 390 -23.77 -7.68 9.13
C MET A 390 -22.47 -8.25 9.70
N LEU A 391 -21.70 -8.93 8.85
CA LEU A 391 -20.45 -9.58 9.21
C LEU A 391 -19.25 -8.79 8.70
N TYR A 392 -18.30 -8.56 9.58
CA TYR A 392 -17.04 -7.89 9.29
C TYR A 392 -15.86 -8.76 9.68
N GLU A 393 -14.71 -8.46 9.10
CA GLU A 393 -13.46 -9.11 9.48
C GLU A 393 -13.12 -8.84 10.95
N PRO A 394 -12.34 -9.71 11.61
CA PRO A 394 -11.91 -9.47 12.98
C PRO A 394 -10.99 -8.23 13.01
N PRO A 395 -11.40 -7.13 13.66
CA PRO A 395 -10.70 -5.86 13.53
C PRO A 395 -9.56 -5.68 14.54
N GLY A 396 -9.39 -6.60 15.49
CA GLY A 396 -8.44 -6.50 16.59
C GLY A 396 -9.11 -6.11 17.92
N VAL A 397 -8.36 -5.48 18.81
CA VAL A 397 -8.83 -5.05 20.14
C VAL A 397 -9.39 -3.63 20.05
N ALA A 398 -10.64 -3.42 20.49
CA ALA A 398 -11.25 -2.09 20.48
C ALA A 398 -10.59 -1.15 21.47
N LEU A 399 -10.43 0.13 21.11
CA LEU A 399 -9.86 1.17 21.97
C LEU A 399 -10.70 1.38 23.25
N SER A 400 -12.01 1.15 23.20
CA SER A 400 -12.88 1.19 24.38
C SER A 400 -12.50 0.18 25.47
N ARG A 401 -11.75 -0.87 25.11
CA ARG A 401 -11.28 -1.92 26.03
C ARG A 401 -9.89 -1.62 26.61
N ALA A 402 -9.25 -0.54 26.19
CA ALA A 402 -7.88 -0.22 26.58
C ALA A 402 -7.70 0.03 28.08
N GLY A 403 -8.78 0.37 28.80
CA GLY A 403 -8.80 0.55 30.26
C GLY A 403 -9.31 -0.65 31.06
N GLU A 404 -9.56 -1.80 30.43
CA GLU A 404 -9.97 -3.03 31.14
C GLU A 404 -8.87 -3.56 32.08
N SER A 405 -9.26 -4.32 33.09
CA SER A 405 -8.33 -5.02 34.00
C SER A 405 -8.62 -6.52 33.96
N PRO A 406 -7.64 -7.38 33.55
CA PRO A 406 -6.29 -7.04 33.10
C PRO A 406 -6.29 -6.30 31.75
N GLN A 407 -5.32 -5.40 31.57
CA GLN A 407 -5.23 -4.58 30.35
C GLN A 407 -4.89 -5.45 29.12
N PRO A 408 -5.63 -5.33 28.01
CA PRO A 408 -5.36 -6.13 26.81
C PRO A 408 -3.97 -5.83 26.23
N GLN A 409 -3.29 -6.86 25.71
CA GLN A 409 -2.14 -6.67 24.81
C GLN A 409 -2.71 -6.18 23.47
N PRO A 410 -2.41 -4.95 23.00
CA PRO A 410 -1.11 -4.27 23.10
C PRO A 410 -1.03 -3.05 24.04
N PHE A 411 -2.15 -2.61 24.65
CA PHE A 411 -2.16 -1.39 25.47
C PHE A 411 -1.29 -1.49 26.73
N ALA A 412 -1.19 -2.68 27.32
CA ALA A 412 -0.28 -2.95 28.44
C ALA A 412 1.21 -2.72 28.05
N GLU A 413 1.59 -3.13 26.84
CA GLU A 413 2.94 -2.90 26.32
C GLU A 413 3.21 -1.41 26.12
N TYR A 414 2.27 -0.69 25.50
CA TYR A 414 2.41 0.74 25.25
C TYR A 414 2.58 1.53 26.55
N ALA A 415 1.80 1.19 27.58
CA ALA A 415 1.90 1.78 28.91
C ALA A 415 3.25 1.51 29.56
N SER A 416 3.73 0.26 29.55
CA SER A 416 5.02 -0.11 30.15
C SER A 416 6.22 0.58 29.48
N GLN A 417 6.17 0.73 28.15
CA GLN A 417 7.23 1.34 27.36
C GLN A 417 7.12 2.88 27.23
N LYS A 418 6.07 3.49 27.81
CA LYS A 418 5.77 4.93 27.71
C LYS A 418 5.75 5.44 26.25
N LYS A 419 5.22 4.63 25.33
CA LYS A 419 5.13 4.99 23.89
C LYS A 419 4.33 6.28 23.71
N SER A 420 4.80 7.13 22.82
CA SER A 420 4.09 8.33 22.37
C SER A 420 3.25 8.05 21.11
N TRP A 421 2.51 9.04 20.63
CA TRP A 421 1.68 8.90 19.43
C TRP A 421 2.48 8.63 18.15
N SER A 422 3.72 9.15 18.05
CA SER A 422 4.60 8.85 16.91
C SER A 422 5.15 7.42 16.94
N ASP A 423 5.09 6.76 18.10
CA ASP A 423 5.63 5.41 18.29
C ASP A 423 4.57 4.32 18.04
N VAL A 424 3.29 4.71 17.88
CA VAL A 424 2.17 3.80 17.61
C VAL A 424 1.54 4.10 16.25
N GLY A 425 1.47 3.09 15.38
CA GLY A 425 0.91 3.24 14.03
C GLY A 425 -0.61 3.45 14.03
N PHE A 426 -1.32 2.77 14.93
CA PHE A 426 -2.79 2.68 14.86
C PHE A 426 -3.53 4.02 14.91
N LEU A 427 -3.04 5.02 15.65
CA LEU A 427 -3.68 6.33 15.72
C LEU A 427 -3.62 7.05 14.37
N HIS A 428 -2.46 6.99 13.71
CA HIS A 428 -2.28 7.56 12.37
C HIS A 428 -3.15 6.83 11.34
N ASP A 429 -3.19 5.50 11.38
CA ASP A 429 -4.02 4.70 10.48
C ASP A 429 -5.52 5.06 10.60
N ILE A 430 -6.01 5.23 11.84
CA ILE A 430 -7.40 5.66 12.08
C ILE A 430 -7.63 7.08 11.54
N ALA A 431 -6.69 8.01 11.73
CA ALA A 431 -6.79 9.34 11.13
C ALA A 431 -6.81 9.26 9.60
N GLU A 432 -6.03 8.39 8.99
CA GLU A 432 -6.00 8.18 7.55
C GLU A 432 -7.32 7.62 7.03
N ALA A 433 -7.93 6.68 7.76
CA ALA A 433 -9.26 6.18 7.44
C ALA A 433 -10.33 7.28 7.44
N VAL A 434 -10.31 8.18 8.45
CA VAL A 434 -11.23 9.33 8.50
C VAL A 434 -10.96 10.31 7.36
N ALA A 435 -9.69 10.60 7.06
CA ALA A 435 -9.31 11.46 5.95
C ALA A 435 -9.81 10.90 4.61
N PHE A 436 -9.66 9.60 4.38
CA PHE A 436 -10.17 8.92 3.20
C PHE A 436 -11.70 9.08 3.04
N LEU A 437 -12.46 8.97 4.14
CA LEU A 437 -13.91 9.21 4.12
C LEU A 437 -14.22 10.65 3.70
N HIS A 438 -13.54 11.62 4.31
CA HIS A 438 -13.75 13.06 4.04
C HIS A 438 -13.42 13.41 2.59
N GLU A 439 -12.31 12.91 2.06
CA GLU A 439 -11.93 13.08 0.65
C GLU A 439 -12.91 12.40 -0.32
N SER A 440 -13.52 11.29 0.12
CA SER A 440 -14.60 10.61 -0.61
C SER A 440 -15.96 11.32 -0.50
N GLY A 441 -16.00 12.51 0.12
CA GLY A 441 -17.21 13.31 0.30
C GLY A 441 -18.17 12.74 1.33
N ARG A 442 -17.67 12.02 2.36
CA ARG A 442 -18.49 11.39 3.39
C ARG A 442 -17.95 11.63 4.79
N ALA A 443 -18.82 12.08 5.68
CA ALA A 443 -18.55 12.03 7.11
C ALA A 443 -18.85 10.63 7.65
N HIS A 444 -18.13 10.21 8.68
CA HIS A 444 -18.38 9.00 9.42
C HIS A 444 -19.62 9.14 10.32
N GLY A 445 -19.77 10.27 11.01
CA GLY A 445 -20.96 10.64 11.79
C GLY A 445 -21.18 9.87 13.10
N ALA A 446 -20.28 8.95 13.47
CA ALA A 446 -20.42 8.08 14.64
C ALA A 446 -19.06 7.54 15.13
N ILE A 447 -18.01 8.37 15.08
CA ILE A 447 -16.68 7.98 15.56
C ILE A 447 -16.75 7.78 17.07
N HIS A 448 -16.32 6.60 17.52
CA HIS A 448 -16.34 6.18 18.92
C HIS A 448 -15.16 5.24 19.19
N SER A 449 -14.66 5.20 20.41
CA SER A 449 -13.54 4.31 20.78
C SER A 449 -13.87 2.82 20.63
N ALA A 450 -15.15 2.45 20.56
CA ALA A 450 -15.62 1.09 20.28
C ALA A 450 -15.62 0.73 18.79
N HIS A 451 -15.51 1.72 17.89
CA HIS A 451 -15.40 1.54 16.44
C HIS A 451 -13.96 1.66 15.95
N CYS A 452 -13.03 2.01 16.85
CA CYS A 452 -11.61 2.09 16.58
C CYS A 452 -10.92 0.88 17.21
N PHE A 453 -10.06 0.23 16.45
CA PHE A 453 -9.41 -1.01 16.85
C PHE A 453 -7.90 -0.93 16.62
N VAL A 454 -7.16 -1.70 17.41
CA VAL A 454 -5.74 -1.98 17.21
C VAL A 454 -5.55 -3.46 16.93
N ASP A 455 -4.82 -3.77 15.87
CA ASP A 455 -4.39 -5.13 15.58
C ASP A 455 -3.27 -5.53 16.57
N PRO A 456 -3.47 -6.56 17.40
CA PRO A 456 -2.50 -6.95 18.41
C PRO A 456 -1.20 -7.52 17.82
N LEU A 457 -1.18 -7.91 16.54
CA LEU A 457 -0.02 -8.54 15.90
C LEU A 457 0.96 -7.52 15.30
N ASN A 458 0.44 -6.50 14.62
CA ASN A 458 1.26 -5.50 13.92
C ASN A 458 1.14 -4.08 14.49
N GLY A 459 0.22 -3.84 15.44
CA GLY A 459 -0.01 -2.52 16.03
C GLY A 459 -0.68 -1.50 15.10
N GLY A 460 -1.24 -1.96 13.98
CA GLY A 460 -1.97 -1.16 13.00
C GLY A 460 -3.40 -0.86 13.44
N GLY A 461 -3.96 0.23 12.93
CA GLY A 461 -5.26 0.76 13.33
C GLY A 461 -6.35 0.44 12.34
N LYS A 462 -7.56 0.17 12.85
CA LYS A 462 -8.75 -0.03 12.03
C LYS A 462 -9.94 0.77 12.52
N LEU A 463 -10.70 1.32 11.58
CA LEU A 463 -11.93 2.08 11.80
C LEU A 463 -13.12 1.35 11.18
N LEU A 464 -14.12 1.05 12.01
CA LEU A 464 -15.37 0.44 11.57
C LEU A 464 -16.38 1.50 11.14
N VAL A 465 -16.76 1.47 9.86
CA VAL A 465 -17.85 2.29 9.32
C VAL A 465 -19.12 1.44 9.28
N ALA A 466 -19.89 1.48 10.37
CA ALA A 466 -21.10 0.69 10.54
C ALA A 466 -22.33 1.37 9.92
N TYR A 467 -23.26 0.59 9.35
CA TYR A 467 -24.56 1.11 8.92
C TYR A 467 -25.35 1.61 10.12
N LYS A 468 -25.88 2.85 10.04
CA LYS A 468 -26.51 3.58 11.16
C LYS A 468 -25.73 3.32 12.45
N GLY A 469 -24.51 3.89 12.51
CA GLY A 469 -23.61 3.76 13.65
C GLY A 469 -24.37 3.91 14.96
N VAL A 470 -23.98 3.14 15.99
CA VAL A 470 -24.68 3.09 17.27
C VAL A 470 -24.95 4.52 17.75
N ALA A 471 -26.21 4.98 17.68
CA ALA A 471 -26.64 6.22 18.30
C ALA A 471 -26.66 5.99 19.81
N SER A 472 -25.49 5.83 20.41
CA SER A 472 -25.37 5.57 21.84
C SER A 472 -24.01 6.05 22.31
N SER A 473 -23.91 7.36 22.47
CA SER A 473 -23.22 8.02 23.58
C SER A 473 -23.03 9.48 23.21
N THR A 474 -23.53 10.38 24.05
CA THR A 474 -23.19 11.80 23.97
C THR A 474 -21.68 12.02 24.15
N ALA A 475 -20.94 11.11 24.79
CA ALA A 475 -19.57 11.40 25.29
C ALA A 475 -18.57 11.84 24.21
N PHE A 476 -18.60 11.25 23.01
CA PHE A 476 -17.67 11.58 21.92
C PHE A 476 -18.26 12.53 20.88
N ALA A 477 -19.57 12.79 20.92
CA ALA A 477 -20.25 13.61 19.93
C ALA A 477 -19.92 15.10 20.12
N ALA A 478 -19.69 15.80 19.00
CA ALA A 478 -19.41 17.23 19.00
C ALA A 478 -20.57 18.07 19.54
N PRO A 479 -20.32 19.22 20.18
CA PRO A 479 -21.37 20.02 20.82
C PRO A 479 -22.50 20.42 19.87
N GLU A 480 -22.17 20.75 18.62
CA GLU A 480 -23.13 21.18 17.61
C GLU A 480 -24.07 20.07 17.14
N THR A 481 -23.68 18.80 17.24
CA THR A 481 -24.56 17.68 16.84
C THR A 481 -25.74 17.49 17.80
N ARG A 482 -25.74 18.18 18.94
CA ARG A 482 -26.79 18.11 19.98
C ARG A 482 -27.75 19.29 19.93
N GLN A 483 -27.49 20.31 19.10
CA GLN A 483 -28.34 21.49 19.04
C GLN A 483 -29.65 21.16 18.31
N VAL A 484 -30.76 21.24 19.04
CA VAL A 484 -32.11 21.04 18.50
C VAL A 484 -32.55 22.34 17.82
N GLY A 485 -32.19 22.53 16.56
CA GLY A 485 -32.56 23.73 15.82
C GLY A 485 -32.00 23.81 14.40
N GLY A 486 -32.63 23.10 13.46
CA GLY A 486 -32.81 23.45 12.03
C GLY A 486 -31.63 23.80 11.10
N GLY A 487 -30.42 24.09 11.57
CA GLY A 487 -29.26 24.37 10.74
C GLY A 487 -28.48 23.09 10.43
N GLY A 488 -28.14 22.85 9.17
CA GLY A 488 -27.12 21.86 8.84
C GLY A 488 -25.79 22.23 9.52
N PHE A 489 -25.15 21.28 10.20
CA PHE A 489 -23.84 21.47 10.81
C PHE A 489 -22.74 20.87 9.92
N ASP A 490 -21.50 21.28 10.15
CA ASP A 490 -20.34 20.71 9.46
C ASP A 490 -20.03 19.30 10.03
N ALA A 491 -20.50 18.27 9.33
CA ALA A 491 -20.32 16.88 9.72
C ALA A 491 -18.85 16.44 9.70
N TYR A 492 -18.00 17.05 8.85
CA TYR A 492 -16.56 16.75 8.83
C TYR A 492 -15.87 17.31 10.06
N ALA A 493 -16.21 18.54 10.45
CA ALA A 493 -15.69 19.13 11.69
C ALA A 493 -16.17 18.36 12.93
N ALA A 494 -17.38 17.79 12.91
CA ALA A 494 -17.89 16.95 13.99
C ALA A 494 -17.10 15.62 14.11
N ASP A 495 -16.73 15.00 12.99
CA ASP A 495 -15.86 13.82 12.98
C ASP A 495 -14.48 14.13 13.58
N VAL A 496 -13.86 15.25 13.19
CA VAL A 496 -12.55 15.69 13.71
C VAL A 496 -12.60 15.83 15.24
N TYR A 497 -13.65 16.46 15.77
CA TYR A 497 -13.86 16.58 17.22
C TYR A 497 -13.95 15.21 17.90
N SER A 498 -14.76 14.32 17.32
CA SER A 498 -15.00 12.98 17.87
C SER A 498 -13.71 12.14 17.86
N LEU A 499 -12.93 12.25 16.79
CA LEU A 499 -11.62 11.61 16.65
C LEU A 499 -10.62 12.12 17.71
N GLY A 500 -10.57 13.43 17.96
CA GLY A 500 -9.70 14.02 18.99
C GLY A 500 -10.00 13.48 20.38
N LEU A 501 -11.28 13.32 20.73
CA LEU A 501 -11.70 12.70 21.99
C LEU A 501 -11.35 11.21 22.05
N VAL A 502 -11.49 10.46 20.94
CA VAL A 502 -11.07 9.05 20.87
C VAL A 502 -9.57 8.93 21.13
N PHE A 503 -8.75 9.77 20.52
CA PHE A 503 -7.30 9.70 20.72
C PHE A 503 -6.89 10.01 22.17
N LEU A 504 -7.57 10.93 22.85
CA LEU A 504 -7.36 11.18 24.29
C LEU A 504 -7.79 10.03 25.19
N SER A 505 -8.76 9.22 24.74
CA SER A 505 -9.34 8.15 25.56
C SER A 505 -8.41 6.93 25.72
N VAL A 506 -7.30 6.85 24.97
CA VAL A 506 -6.37 5.72 25.03
C VAL A 506 -5.42 5.85 26.23
N PRO A 507 -5.54 5.00 27.27
CA PRO A 507 -4.69 5.06 28.44
C PRO A 507 -3.27 4.57 28.15
N GLY A 508 -2.30 5.08 28.90
CA GLY A 508 -0.91 4.59 28.89
C GLY A 508 0.00 5.20 27.84
N LEU A 509 -0.52 5.95 26.86
CA LEU A 509 0.31 6.67 25.89
C LEU A 509 0.84 7.99 26.48
N ASN A 510 2.10 8.27 26.22
CA ASN A 510 2.72 9.54 26.57
C ASN A 510 2.23 10.65 25.61
N VAL A 511 1.44 11.58 26.12
CA VAL A 511 0.90 12.71 25.34
C VAL A 511 1.95 13.83 25.30
N THR A 512 2.67 13.91 24.17
CA THR A 512 3.64 14.98 23.90
C THR A 512 2.96 16.34 23.77
N TYR A 513 3.74 17.43 23.80
CA TYR A 513 3.21 18.77 23.55
C TYR A 513 2.49 18.86 22.19
N ALA A 514 3.10 18.30 21.14
CA ALA A 514 2.51 18.26 19.80
C ALA A 514 1.18 17.51 19.76
N ALA A 515 1.08 16.36 20.44
CA ALA A 515 -0.17 15.61 20.53
C ALA A 515 -1.26 16.40 21.26
N ARG A 516 -0.91 17.03 22.40
CA ARG A 516 -1.84 17.85 23.18
C ARG A 516 -2.37 19.04 22.38
N GLU A 517 -1.48 19.73 21.68
CA GLU A 517 -1.85 20.88 20.86
C GLU A 517 -2.77 20.48 19.72
N LEU A 518 -2.43 19.44 18.96
CA LEU A 518 -3.29 18.94 17.87
C LEU A 518 -4.68 18.58 18.39
N VAL A 519 -4.76 17.83 19.48
CA VAL A 519 -6.03 17.45 20.08
C VAL A 519 -6.82 18.66 20.51
N GLN A 520 -6.19 19.64 21.15
CA GLN A 520 -6.86 20.87 21.57
C GLN A 520 -7.49 21.61 20.38
N ALA A 521 -6.80 21.64 19.24
CA ALA A 521 -7.35 22.17 17.99
C ALA A 521 -8.51 21.31 17.45
N MET A 522 -8.36 19.99 17.43
CA MET A 522 -9.40 19.04 16.99
C MET A 522 -10.67 19.14 17.84
N THR A 523 -10.52 19.27 19.17
CA THR A 523 -11.62 19.33 20.13
C THR A 523 -12.07 20.77 20.44
N SER A 524 -11.77 21.73 19.55
CA SER A 524 -12.25 23.11 19.71
C SER A 524 -13.78 23.16 19.72
N VAL A 525 -14.34 23.96 20.63
CA VAL A 525 -15.80 24.14 20.73
C VAL A 525 -16.37 24.70 19.42
N GLN A 526 -15.62 25.58 18.75
CA GLN A 526 -16.05 26.20 17.51
C GLN A 526 -15.62 25.33 16.30
N PRO A 527 -16.56 24.83 15.48
CA PRO A 527 -16.23 23.96 14.35
C PRO A 527 -15.24 24.57 13.36
N ALA A 528 -15.34 25.88 13.10
CA ALA A 528 -14.47 26.60 12.16
C ALA A 528 -12.99 26.67 12.58
N HIS A 529 -12.69 26.45 13.87
CA HIS A 529 -11.32 26.42 14.38
C HIS A 529 -10.69 25.03 14.35
N ARG A 530 -11.44 24.00 13.98
CA ARG A 530 -10.93 22.63 13.92
C ARG A 530 -10.15 22.43 12.62
N PRO A 531 -9.00 21.73 12.68
CA PRO A 531 -8.20 21.45 11.49
C PRO A 531 -8.94 20.51 10.55
N LYS A 532 -8.66 20.63 9.25
CA LYS A 532 -9.08 19.61 8.27
C LYS A 532 -8.23 18.35 8.45
N MET A 533 -8.76 17.20 8.02
CA MET A 533 -8.01 15.93 8.14
C MET A 533 -6.64 15.94 7.43
N ALA A 534 -6.47 16.70 6.35
CA ALA A 534 -5.17 16.90 5.71
C ALA A 534 -4.16 17.58 6.65
N GLU A 535 -4.60 18.59 7.41
CA GLU A 535 -3.76 19.26 8.41
C GLU A 535 -3.46 18.31 9.57
N VAL A 536 -4.46 17.56 10.03
CA VAL A 536 -4.29 16.52 11.07
C VAL A 536 -3.20 15.52 10.67
N LEU A 537 -3.22 14.99 9.44
CA LEU A 537 -2.23 14.01 8.95
C LEU A 537 -0.84 14.61 8.75
N SER A 538 -0.75 15.87 8.32
CA SER A 538 0.54 16.56 8.13
C SER A 538 1.20 17.03 9.44
N HIS A 539 0.47 16.98 10.55
CA HIS A 539 0.90 17.53 11.83
C HIS A 539 2.19 16.89 12.39
N PRO A 540 3.11 17.64 13.03
CA PRO A 540 4.38 17.11 13.56
C PRO A 540 4.25 16.04 14.65
N THR A 541 3.06 15.81 15.21
CA THR A 541 2.83 14.78 16.22
C THR A 541 3.12 13.36 15.72
N TRP A 542 3.06 13.14 14.40
CA TRP A 542 3.32 11.84 13.77
C TRP A 542 4.79 11.65 13.40
N TRP A 543 5.63 12.67 13.58
CA TRP A 543 7.01 12.64 13.13
C TRP A 543 7.90 11.99 14.19
N SER A 544 8.75 11.05 13.77
CA SER A 544 9.83 10.55 14.62
C SER A 544 10.76 11.70 15.04
N THR A 545 11.42 11.57 16.18
CA THR A 545 12.41 12.54 16.66
C THR A 545 13.49 12.82 15.61
N LYS A 546 13.88 11.80 14.83
CA LYS A 546 14.76 11.95 13.67
C LYS A 546 14.17 12.83 12.57
N LYS A 547 12.90 12.63 12.19
CA LYS A 547 12.21 13.48 11.19
C LYS A 547 12.06 14.92 11.69
N GLN A 548 11.76 15.11 12.98
CA GLN A 548 11.73 16.43 13.60
C GLN A 548 13.09 17.14 13.52
N LEU A 549 14.19 16.44 13.80
CA LEU A 549 15.53 16.99 13.68
C LEU A 549 15.89 17.34 12.24
N LEU A 550 15.55 16.49 11.26
CA LEU A 550 15.72 16.78 9.84
C LEU A 550 14.95 18.02 9.40
N TYR A 551 13.71 18.18 9.88
CA TYR A 551 12.90 19.37 9.59
C TYR A 551 13.57 20.66 10.10
N ILE A 552 14.11 20.64 11.32
CA ILE A 552 14.90 21.77 11.87
C ILE A 552 16.12 22.07 11.00
N GLN A 553 16.84 21.03 10.57
CA GLN A 553 18.01 21.19 9.71
C GLN A 553 17.65 21.83 8.36
N SER A 554 16.57 21.40 7.73
CA SER A 554 16.08 21.98 6.47
C SER A 554 15.69 23.45 6.61
N ILE A 555 15.24 23.89 7.79
CA ILE A 555 15.00 25.32 8.03
C ILE A 555 16.31 26.09 8.19
N ALA A 556 17.31 25.47 8.83
CA ALA A 556 18.61 26.07 9.09
C ALA A 556 19.47 26.31 7.83
N THR A 557 19.10 25.74 6.68
CA THR A 557 19.79 25.96 5.40
C THR A 557 19.35 27.23 4.68
N TYR A 558 18.17 27.78 5.01
CA TYR A 558 17.71 29.04 4.41
C TYR A 558 18.62 30.22 4.78
N ALA A 559 18.76 31.14 3.84
CA ALA A 559 19.43 32.43 4.08
C ALA A 559 18.61 33.31 5.05
N ALA A 560 19.29 34.22 5.77
CA ALA A 560 18.67 35.01 6.84
C ALA A 560 17.62 36.03 6.35
N ASP A 561 17.66 36.36 5.07
CA ASP A 561 16.77 37.23 4.31
C ASP A 561 15.62 36.46 3.63
N HIS A 562 15.63 35.13 3.68
CA HIS A 562 14.60 34.30 3.05
C HIS A 562 13.20 34.58 3.65
N SER A 563 12.17 34.61 2.80
CA SER A 563 10.79 34.96 3.18
C SER A 563 10.21 34.05 4.28
N ARG A 564 10.50 32.74 4.22
CA ARG A 564 10.14 31.78 5.29
C ARG A 564 10.80 32.12 6.63
N ILE A 565 12.03 32.64 6.63
CA ILE A 565 12.76 33.03 7.84
C ILE A 565 12.23 34.34 8.42
N ALA A 566 11.75 35.26 7.57
CA ALA A 566 11.06 36.46 8.05
C ALA A 566 9.85 36.11 8.94
N ARG A 567 9.10 35.05 8.60
CA ARG A 567 7.96 34.56 9.39
C ARG A 567 8.39 34.03 10.76
N ILE A 568 9.57 33.41 10.90
CA ILE A 568 10.11 32.89 12.17
C ILE A 568 10.44 34.00 13.17
N ARG A 569 10.67 35.24 12.71
CA ARG A 569 11.07 36.37 13.59
C ARG A 569 10.01 36.72 14.63
N SER A 570 8.74 36.34 14.42
CA SER A 570 7.67 36.51 15.40
C SER A 570 7.71 35.50 16.54
N LEU A 571 8.43 34.38 16.37
CA LEU A 571 8.56 33.35 17.39
C LEU A 571 9.57 33.74 18.46
N THR A 572 9.24 33.47 19.72
CA THR A 572 10.11 33.74 20.87
C THR A 572 10.43 32.45 21.59
N SER A 573 11.71 32.24 21.91
CA SER A 573 12.18 31.18 22.81
C SER A 573 13.14 31.81 23.82
N PRO A 574 12.59 32.50 24.84
CA PRO A 574 13.40 33.29 25.77
C PRO A 574 14.44 32.41 26.46
N ASN A 575 15.69 32.89 26.45
CA ASN A 575 16.84 32.26 27.12
C ASN A 575 17.01 30.77 26.80
N TRP A 576 16.84 30.37 25.53
CA TRP A 576 17.02 28.97 25.12
C TRP A 576 18.39 28.40 25.53
N GLN A 577 19.45 29.23 25.53
CA GLN A 577 20.79 28.85 25.96
C GLN A 577 20.87 28.44 27.43
N ALA A 578 20.02 28.98 28.31
CA ALA A 578 19.99 28.63 29.73
C ALA A 578 19.50 27.19 29.99
N LYS A 579 18.90 26.56 28.97
CA LYS A 579 18.45 25.16 29.03
C LYS A 579 19.53 24.17 28.60
N LEU A 580 20.69 24.64 28.12
CA LEU A 580 21.80 23.77 27.72
C LEU A 580 22.65 23.40 28.94
N PRO A 581 23.21 22.17 29.01
CA PRO A 581 24.20 21.84 30.01
C PRO A 581 25.39 22.81 29.97
N PRO A 582 25.96 23.24 31.10
CA PRO A 582 27.04 24.24 31.13
C PRO A 582 28.25 23.86 30.28
N VAL A 583 28.65 22.58 30.28
CA VAL A 583 29.75 22.05 29.48
C VAL A 583 29.47 22.17 27.98
N VAL A 584 28.22 21.91 27.57
CA VAL A 584 27.77 22.01 26.17
C VAL A 584 27.74 23.48 25.72
N LEU A 585 27.25 24.38 26.57
CA LEU A 585 27.23 25.81 26.29
C LEU A 585 28.65 26.40 26.19
N ALA A 586 29.53 26.03 27.11
CA ALA A 586 30.93 26.48 27.10
C ALA A 586 31.66 25.98 25.85
N GLY A 587 31.55 24.68 25.54
CA GLY A 587 32.20 24.07 24.37
C GLY A 587 31.75 24.67 23.04
N THR A 588 30.46 24.96 22.89
CA THR A 588 29.92 25.55 21.65
C THR A 588 30.24 27.03 21.47
N ASN A 589 30.27 27.80 22.56
CA ASN A 589 30.61 29.22 22.52
C ASN A 589 32.08 29.50 22.18
N LEU A 590 32.99 28.52 22.32
CA LEU A 590 34.39 28.64 21.88
C LEU A 590 34.49 28.89 20.37
N HIS A 591 33.59 28.30 19.58
CA HIS A 591 33.63 28.38 18.13
C HIS A 591 32.70 29.45 17.56
N ARG A 592 31.52 29.64 18.17
CA ARG A 592 30.53 30.61 17.69
C ARG A 592 29.54 30.99 18.77
N THR A 593 29.29 32.29 18.92
CA THR A 593 28.22 32.82 19.76
C THR A 593 26.92 32.97 18.98
N TYR A 594 25.80 32.74 19.66
CA TYR A 594 24.45 32.82 19.09
C TYR A 594 23.62 33.80 19.89
N ASN A 595 22.72 34.53 19.23
CA ASN A 595 21.75 35.40 19.89
C ASN A 595 20.51 34.60 20.37
N HIS A 596 19.60 35.25 21.11
CA HIS A 596 18.44 34.57 21.71
C HIS A 596 17.25 34.34 20.74
N THR A 597 17.45 34.48 19.43
CA THR A 597 16.37 34.26 18.45
C THR A 597 16.11 32.77 18.21
N VAL A 598 14.88 32.42 17.81
CA VAL A 598 14.52 31.05 17.42
C VAL A 598 15.33 30.59 16.21
N PHE A 599 15.60 31.47 15.24
CA PHE A 599 16.44 31.12 14.10
C PHE A 599 17.89 30.80 14.51
N ALA A 600 18.43 31.50 15.52
CA ALA A 600 19.75 31.17 16.05
C ALA A 600 19.76 29.81 16.78
N LEU A 601 18.70 29.46 17.52
CA LEU A 601 18.53 28.11 18.09
C LEU A 601 18.50 27.04 16.98
N VAL A 602 17.77 27.27 15.89
CA VAL A 602 17.71 26.35 14.74
C VAL A 602 19.09 26.17 14.09
N ARG A 603 19.86 27.25 13.89
CA ARG A 603 21.24 27.17 13.38
C ARG A 603 22.19 26.50 14.37
N TYR A 604 22.01 26.74 15.66
CA TYR A 604 22.78 26.08 16.72
C TYR A 604 22.59 24.57 16.65
N ILE A 605 21.33 24.08 16.60
CA ILE A 605 21.03 22.65 16.53
C ILE A 605 21.66 22.00 15.29
N ARG A 606 21.54 22.66 14.12
CA ARG A 606 22.17 22.18 12.88
C ARG A 606 23.68 22.06 13.02
N ASN A 607 24.35 23.13 13.46
CA ASN A 607 25.80 23.17 13.60
C ASN A 607 26.29 22.15 14.63
N PHE A 608 25.55 21.98 15.73
CA PHE A 608 25.88 20.98 16.75
C PHE A 608 25.88 19.57 16.14
N LYS A 609 24.88 19.23 15.32
CA LYS A 609 24.82 17.95 14.61
C LYS A 609 25.92 17.79 13.55
N GLU A 610 26.15 18.81 12.73
CA GLU A 610 27.15 18.78 11.65
C GLU A 610 28.56 18.52 12.17
N HIS A 611 28.90 19.12 13.31
CA HIS A 611 30.19 18.97 14.00
C HIS A 611 30.15 17.91 15.10
N GLY A 612 29.25 16.94 15.01
CA GLY A 612 29.03 15.95 16.08
C GLY A 612 30.29 15.19 16.52
N ARG A 613 31.18 14.91 15.55
CA ARG A 613 32.48 14.24 15.77
C ARG A 613 33.53 15.12 16.43
N ASP A 614 33.39 16.45 16.32
CA ASP A 614 34.36 17.41 16.84
C ASP A 614 34.09 17.76 18.32
N HIS A 615 32.89 17.43 18.83
CA HIS A 615 32.52 17.67 20.22
C HIS A 615 33.13 16.62 21.16
N SER A 616 33.49 17.05 22.38
CA SER A 616 34.07 16.14 23.38
C SER A 616 33.05 15.13 23.90
N SER A 617 33.55 13.98 24.37
CA SER A 617 32.74 12.94 25.03
C SER A 617 31.93 13.50 26.21
N ASP A 618 32.49 14.46 26.96
CA ASP A 618 31.82 15.10 28.10
C ASP A 618 30.57 15.89 27.68
N MET A 619 30.58 16.52 26.50
CA MET A 619 29.41 17.23 25.97
C MET A 619 28.28 16.26 25.65
N TRP A 620 28.60 15.11 25.03
CA TRP A 620 27.63 14.07 24.70
C TRP A 620 27.07 13.38 25.95
N LEU A 621 27.92 13.09 26.94
CA LEU A 621 27.49 12.55 28.23
C LEU A 621 26.61 13.54 29.00
N ALA A 622 26.93 14.85 28.96
CA ALA A 622 26.10 15.88 29.58
C ALA A 622 24.72 15.99 28.92
N LEU A 623 24.64 15.89 27.59
CA LEU A 623 23.35 15.85 26.88
C LEU A 623 22.55 14.58 27.21
N HIS A 624 23.21 13.42 27.23
CA HIS A 624 22.58 12.15 27.57
C HIS A 624 22.06 12.12 29.02
N GLY A 625 22.82 12.68 29.96
CA GLY A 625 22.39 12.85 31.35
C GLY A 625 21.19 13.80 31.48
N ALA A 626 21.14 14.87 30.68
CA ALA A 626 20.02 15.81 30.69
C ALA A 626 18.69 15.20 30.23
N ILE A 627 18.71 14.15 29.41
CA ILE A 627 17.52 13.39 29.00
C ILE A 627 17.19 12.21 29.93
N GLY A 628 17.87 12.10 31.07
CA GLY A 628 17.64 11.03 32.05
C GLY A 628 18.29 9.69 31.69
N GLY A 629 19.30 9.70 30.82
CA GLY A 629 20.09 8.52 30.48
C GLY A 629 20.89 8.01 31.68
N ASP A 630 20.94 6.68 31.86
CA ASP A 630 21.68 6.06 32.96
C ASP A 630 23.20 6.18 32.71
N ASN A 631 23.86 7.07 33.45
CA ASN A 631 25.31 7.25 33.40
C ASN A 631 26.11 6.00 33.81
N ARG A 632 25.46 4.93 34.29
CA ARG A 632 26.10 3.65 34.65
C ARG A 632 26.25 2.68 33.48
N ARG A 633 25.51 2.86 32.38
CA ARG A 633 25.72 2.06 31.16
C ARG A 633 26.89 2.65 30.39
N VAL A 634 27.80 1.80 29.91
CA VAL A 634 28.86 2.23 28.99
C VAL A 634 28.18 2.59 27.67
N VAL A 635 28.12 3.88 27.38
CA VAL A 635 27.55 4.42 26.14
C VAL A 635 28.70 4.80 25.22
N ASP A 636 28.70 4.22 24.02
CA ASP A 636 29.64 4.63 22.98
C ASP A 636 29.20 5.95 22.35
N VAL A 637 29.71 7.05 22.90
CA VAL A 637 29.46 8.42 22.44
C VAL A 637 30.09 8.74 21.08
N THR A 638 30.94 7.86 20.55
CA THR A 638 31.55 8.02 19.22
C THR A 638 30.65 7.52 18.09
N ASN A 639 29.61 6.74 18.43
CA ASN A 639 28.63 6.24 17.50
C ASN A 639 27.71 7.38 16.99
N LEU A 640 27.68 7.60 15.68
CA LEU A 640 26.89 8.66 15.04
C LEU A 640 25.38 8.50 15.21
N GLU A 641 24.89 7.25 15.21
CA GLU A 641 23.48 6.98 15.42
C GLU A 641 23.08 7.34 16.86
N PHE A 642 23.93 7.01 17.83
CA PHE A 642 23.75 7.45 19.20
C PHE A 642 23.74 8.98 19.31
N GLN A 643 24.73 9.67 18.71
CA GLN A 643 24.81 11.13 18.73
C GLN A 643 23.54 11.78 18.13
N GLU A 644 23.06 11.28 16.99
CA GLU A 644 21.84 11.76 16.35
C GLU A 644 20.61 11.54 17.24
N GLN A 645 20.44 10.34 17.79
CA GLN A 645 19.31 10.00 18.67
C GLN A 645 19.35 10.81 19.98
N CYS A 646 20.53 10.98 20.57
CA CYS A 646 20.75 11.75 21.79
C CYS A 646 20.37 13.22 21.57
N LEU A 647 20.86 13.84 20.49
CA LEU A 647 20.51 15.21 20.15
C LEU A 647 19.02 15.37 19.83
N ALA A 648 18.45 14.44 19.05
CA ALA A 648 17.03 14.49 18.69
C ALA A 648 16.13 14.41 19.93
N SER A 649 16.44 13.50 20.85
CA SER A 649 15.71 13.33 22.12
C SER A 649 15.86 14.56 23.02
N PHE A 650 17.08 15.09 23.13
CA PHE A 650 17.34 16.31 23.89
C PHE A 650 16.55 17.50 23.36
N VAL A 651 16.54 17.71 22.04
CA VAL A 651 15.79 18.81 21.42
C VAL A 651 14.29 18.64 21.67
N ALA A 652 13.74 17.44 21.49
CA ALA A 652 12.32 17.17 21.70
C ALA A 652 11.89 17.37 23.16
N GLN A 653 12.74 17.03 24.13
CA GLN A 653 12.46 17.18 25.56
C GLN A 653 12.66 18.62 26.07
N THR A 654 13.74 19.28 25.66
CA THR A 654 14.13 20.61 26.16
C THR A 654 13.37 21.75 25.46
N TYR A 655 13.01 21.55 24.18
CA TYR A 655 12.29 22.52 23.35
C TYR A 655 11.01 21.91 22.73
N PRO A 656 10.04 21.48 23.55
CA PRO A 656 8.91 20.68 23.10
C PRO A 656 7.94 21.40 22.15
N THR A 657 7.96 22.74 22.11
CA THR A 657 7.11 23.54 21.21
C THR A 657 7.78 23.84 19.87
N LEU A 658 9.11 23.76 19.79
CA LEU A 658 9.92 24.31 18.70
C LEU A 658 9.46 23.83 17.33
N VAL A 659 9.28 22.52 17.15
CA VAL A 659 8.93 21.94 15.86
C VAL A 659 7.51 22.36 15.44
N VAL A 660 6.56 22.37 16.37
CA VAL A 660 5.17 22.75 16.11
C VAL A 660 5.08 24.24 15.75
N ASP A 661 5.77 25.09 16.50
CA ASP A 661 5.81 26.54 16.24
C ASP A 661 6.44 26.85 14.88
N LEU A 662 7.55 26.18 14.55
CA LEU A 662 8.18 26.29 13.24
C LEU A 662 7.25 25.78 12.12
N TRP A 663 6.56 24.66 12.32
CA TRP A 663 5.64 24.09 11.34
C TRP A 663 4.42 24.97 11.08
N ARG A 664 3.80 25.55 12.11
CA ARG A 664 2.69 26.50 11.94
C ARG A 664 3.09 27.73 11.12
N VAL A 665 4.29 28.22 11.37
CA VAL A 665 4.79 29.45 10.75
C VAL A 665 5.38 29.21 9.38
N ILE A 666 5.89 28.03 9.06
CA ILE A 666 6.59 27.77 7.79
C ILE A 666 5.76 26.87 6.87
N GLY A 667 5.01 25.92 7.42
CA GLY A 667 4.28 24.87 6.72
C GLY A 667 5.17 23.66 6.38
N SER A 668 4.65 22.77 5.53
CA SER A 668 5.44 21.68 4.96
C SER A 668 6.59 22.23 4.11
N LEU A 669 7.74 21.55 4.14
CA LEU A 669 8.95 21.92 3.39
C LEU A 669 9.12 21.13 2.10
N GLU A 670 8.07 20.42 1.64
CA GLU A 670 8.04 19.68 0.37
C GLU A 670 8.72 20.40 -0.79
#